data_AF-A0A0H3WU95-F1
#
_entry.id   AF-A0A0H3WU95-F1
#
_cell.length_a   1.000
_cell.length_b   1.000
_cell.length_c   1.000
_cell.angle_alpha   90.00
_cell.angle_beta   90.00
_cell.angle_gamma   90.00
#
_symmetry.space_group_name_H-M   'P 1'
#
loop_
_entity.id
_entity.type
_entity.pdbx_description
1 polymer ?
#
loop_
_entity_poly.entity_id
_entity_poly.type
_entity_poly.pdbx_seq_one_letter_code
_entity_poly.pdbx_strand_id
1 'polypeptide(L)'
;MSKKNTPAQYSEASIKVLKGLEPVKQRPGMYTRTENPLHIIQEVIDNASDEALGGYGKQILVTLNKDGSVSVEDDGRGIPVGIHPEEGVPVVEIVFTRLHAGGKFDKAAGGAYTFSGGLHGVGVSVTNALATRLAVTVWRDGQVSELEFADGGNVNVALHSREAQRGEKKSGTRVTVWPDAKYFDSPALPLGELQRLLRSKAVLLPGVRVTLRQEKNGEEQTWFYEHGLRGYLVESLGGAEPLIPLFEGERFADGSEDSFAEGEGAAWVVAWTEDGAQVRESYVNLIPTPAGGTHESGLREGLFQAVRGFIELHNLQPKGVKLLPEDVFSRVSFVLSAKVLDPQFQGQIKERLNSRDAVRLVSSFTRPALELWLNHHVEHGKKLAELVIRQAQARTRAGQKIEKKKSSGVAVLPGKLTDCETEDIARNELFLVEGDSAGGSAKMGRDKEFQAILPLRGKVLNTWETERDRLFANNEVHDIAVAIGVDPHGANDTPDLSNLRYGKICILSDADVDGSHIQVLLLTLFFRHFPQLIAKGHVYVARPPLYRVDAPARGKKPAQKLYALDEGELEAILDKLRKDGVRESAWSISRFKGLGEMSAEQLWETTMNPDTRRLSPVSLGQLDFDATVARMNMLMGKGEAAQRRSWLEAKGNEVEADI
;
A
#
# COMPACT_ATOMS: atom_id res chain seq x y z
N MET A 1 41.74 35.45 -12.07
CA MET A 1 42.16 34.18 -12.71
C MET A 1 41.21 33.08 -12.25
N SER A 2 40.32 32.64 -13.13
CA SER A 2 39.37 31.56 -12.87
C SER A 2 40.13 30.22 -12.86
N LYS A 3 40.07 29.47 -11.75
CA LYS A 3 40.59 28.10 -11.68
C LYS A 3 39.72 27.22 -12.60
N LYS A 4 40.25 26.87 -13.77
CA LYS A 4 39.68 25.81 -14.61
C LYS A 4 39.78 24.49 -13.83
N ASN A 5 38.63 23.91 -13.49
CA ASN A 5 38.54 22.52 -13.05
C ASN A 5 39.00 21.63 -14.21
N THR A 6 40.11 20.91 -14.00
CA THR A 6 40.56 19.87 -14.92
C THR A 6 39.51 18.76 -14.94
N PRO A 7 39.07 18.28 -16.12
CA PRO A 7 38.12 17.16 -16.19
C PRO A 7 38.74 15.92 -15.55
N ALA A 8 38.00 15.26 -14.65
CA ALA A 8 38.45 14.05 -13.97
C ALA A 8 38.73 12.95 -15.00
N GLN A 9 39.96 12.47 -15.04
CA GLN A 9 40.42 11.44 -15.98
C GLN A 9 39.83 10.09 -15.56
N TYR A 10 38.82 9.62 -16.28
CA TYR A 10 38.28 8.27 -16.13
C TYR A 10 39.26 7.27 -16.77
N SER A 11 39.92 6.47 -15.94
CA SER A 11 40.93 5.48 -16.33
C SER A 11 40.63 4.12 -15.71
N GLU A 12 41.42 3.10 -16.02
CA GLU A 12 41.35 1.78 -15.39
C GLU A 12 41.48 1.87 -13.86
N ALA A 13 42.27 2.84 -13.35
CA ALA A 13 42.40 3.12 -11.92
C ALA A 13 41.14 3.73 -11.28
N SER A 14 40.17 4.21 -12.08
CA SER A 14 38.86 4.68 -11.60
C SER A 14 37.92 3.53 -11.23
N ILE A 15 38.23 2.29 -11.64
CA ILE A 15 37.47 1.10 -11.26
C ILE A 15 37.90 0.66 -9.86
N LYS A 16 37.02 0.87 -8.88
CA LYS A 16 37.25 0.43 -7.50
C LYS A 16 36.59 -0.93 -7.24
N VAL A 17 37.41 -1.93 -6.94
CA VAL A 17 36.94 -3.24 -6.45
C VAL A 17 36.84 -3.20 -4.93
N LEU A 18 35.63 -3.34 -4.41
CA LEU A 18 35.37 -3.40 -2.97
C LEU A 18 35.66 -4.81 -2.45
N LYS A 19 36.43 -4.95 -1.37
CA LYS A 19 36.83 -6.25 -0.81
C LYS A 19 36.20 -6.49 0.57
N GLY A 20 36.02 -7.76 0.94
CA GLY A 20 35.47 -8.16 2.24
C GLY A 20 34.09 -7.56 2.48
N LEU A 21 33.95 -6.79 3.56
CA LEU A 21 32.70 -6.15 3.97
C LEU A 21 32.51 -4.72 3.45
N GLU A 22 33.46 -4.19 2.68
CA GLU A 22 33.34 -2.85 2.07
C GLU A 22 32.09 -2.66 1.20
N PRO A 23 31.62 -3.65 0.38
CA PRO A 23 30.39 -3.51 -0.39
C PRO A 23 29.17 -3.21 0.50
N VAL A 24 29.07 -3.90 1.64
CA VAL A 24 27.98 -3.73 2.60
C VAL A 24 28.02 -2.33 3.20
N LYS A 25 29.21 -1.86 3.62
CA LYS A 25 29.39 -0.52 4.21
C LYS A 25 29.10 0.60 3.22
N GLN A 26 29.36 0.41 1.93
CA GLN A 26 29.08 1.41 0.90
C GLN A 26 27.61 1.45 0.48
N ARG A 27 26.91 0.31 0.53
CA ARG A 27 25.51 0.16 0.07
C ARG A 27 24.70 -0.72 1.03
N PRO A 28 24.49 -0.29 2.30
CA PRO A 28 23.82 -1.12 3.29
C PRO A 28 22.39 -1.51 2.90
N GLY A 29 21.65 -0.62 2.22
CA GLY A 29 20.28 -0.86 1.78
C GLY A 29 20.09 -2.04 0.81
N MET A 30 21.17 -2.54 0.19
CA MET A 30 21.09 -3.77 -0.63
C MET A 30 21.08 -5.05 0.23
N TYR A 31 21.52 -4.97 1.48
CA TYR A 31 21.74 -6.11 2.37
C TYR A 31 20.81 -6.11 3.59
N THR A 32 20.40 -4.93 4.06
CA THR A 32 19.57 -4.77 5.27
C THR A 32 18.63 -3.56 5.16
N ARG A 33 17.63 -3.52 6.04
CA ARG A 33 16.85 -2.32 6.37
C ARG A 33 17.73 -1.26 7.02
N THR A 34 17.62 -0.02 6.56
CA THR A 34 18.38 1.13 7.09
C THR A 34 17.50 2.07 7.91
N GLU A 35 16.20 1.78 8.07
CA GLU A 35 15.31 2.59 8.89
C GLU A 35 15.72 2.52 10.37
N ASN A 36 16.12 1.32 10.83
CA ASN A 36 16.56 1.04 12.19
C ASN A 36 17.41 -0.25 12.25
N PRO A 37 18.13 -0.52 13.36
CA PRO A 37 19.06 -1.66 13.44
C PRO A 37 18.39 -3.03 13.69
N LEU A 38 17.06 -3.14 13.74
CA LEU A 38 16.39 -4.40 14.10
C LEU A 38 16.79 -5.56 13.19
N HIS A 39 16.89 -5.34 11.88
CA HIS A 39 17.13 -6.41 10.92
C HIS A 39 18.53 -7.05 11.08
N ILE A 40 19.57 -6.27 11.42
CA ILE A 40 20.89 -6.85 11.71
C ILE A 40 20.89 -7.65 13.02
N ILE A 41 20.09 -7.24 14.01
CA ILE A 41 19.93 -8.02 15.26
C ILE A 41 19.14 -9.31 14.99
N GLN A 42 18.12 -9.24 14.13
CA GLN A 42 17.34 -10.40 13.72
C GLN A 42 18.22 -11.50 13.11
N GLU A 43 19.22 -11.18 12.28
CA GLU A 43 20.11 -12.19 11.68
C GLU A 43 20.89 -13.00 12.74
N VAL A 44 21.20 -12.38 13.88
CA VAL A 44 21.84 -13.08 15.01
C VAL A 44 20.81 -13.97 15.73
N ILE A 45 19.59 -13.48 15.94
CA ILE A 45 18.48 -14.25 16.55
C ILE A 45 18.10 -15.44 15.68
N ASP A 46 18.10 -15.29 14.36
CA ASP A 46 17.80 -16.34 13.40
C ASP A 46 18.84 -17.47 13.47
N ASN A 47 20.12 -17.14 13.63
CA ASN A 47 21.16 -18.16 13.84
C ASN A 47 20.98 -18.92 15.16
N ALA A 48 20.66 -18.24 16.26
CA ALA A 48 20.33 -18.89 17.53
C ALA A 48 19.08 -19.79 17.39
N SER A 49 18.10 -19.33 16.62
CA SER A 49 16.86 -20.08 16.33
C SER A 49 17.13 -21.33 15.50
N ASP A 50 18.05 -21.29 14.55
CA ASP A 50 18.43 -22.44 13.73
C ASP A 50 19.11 -23.55 14.57
N GLU A 51 19.88 -23.21 15.61
CA GLU A 51 20.42 -24.19 16.56
C GLU A 51 19.34 -24.89 17.37
N ALA A 52 18.34 -24.12 17.82
CA ALA A 52 17.19 -24.65 18.52
C ALA A 52 16.31 -25.53 17.61
N LEU A 53 16.12 -25.12 16.35
CA LEU A 53 15.42 -25.91 15.32
C LEU A 53 16.12 -27.23 15.03
N GLY A 54 17.46 -27.24 15.03
CA GLY A 54 18.27 -28.46 14.93
C GLY A 54 18.17 -29.38 16.13
N GLY A 55 17.44 -28.99 17.19
CA GLY A 55 17.22 -29.77 18.41
C GLY A 55 18.33 -29.63 19.46
N TYR A 56 19.26 -28.69 19.28
CA TYR A 56 20.43 -28.55 20.16
C TYR A 56 20.28 -27.45 21.21
N GLY A 57 19.38 -26.48 21.01
CA GLY A 57 19.12 -25.38 21.94
C GLY A 57 17.71 -25.42 22.53
N LYS A 58 17.56 -24.96 23.77
CA LYS A 58 16.29 -24.81 24.50
C LYS A 58 16.06 -23.40 25.04
N GLN A 59 17.05 -22.51 24.96
CA GLN A 59 16.97 -21.16 25.47
C GLN A 59 17.58 -20.16 24.51
N ILE A 60 16.86 -19.07 24.26
CA ILE A 60 17.36 -17.89 23.56
C ILE A 60 17.14 -16.68 24.48
N LEU A 61 18.22 -15.99 24.84
CA LEU A 61 18.20 -14.79 25.67
C LEU A 61 18.66 -13.60 24.83
N VAL A 62 17.81 -12.59 24.71
CA VAL A 62 18.14 -11.29 24.13
C VAL A 62 18.18 -10.26 25.24
N THR A 63 19.31 -9.57 25.38
CA THR A 63 19.53 -8.52 26.38
C THR A 63 19.77 -7.19 25.70
N LEU A 64 18.95 -6.19 26.03
CA LEU A 64 19.19 -4.78 25.71
C LEU A 64 20.02 -4.18 26.84
N ASN A 65 21.32 -3.98 26.58
CA ASN A 65 22.29 -3.55 27.58
C ASN A 65 22.20 -2.04 27.84
N LYS A 66 22.70 -1.59 29.00
CA LYS A 66 22.67 -0.15 29.38
C LYS A 66 23.47 0.76 28.45
N ASP A 67 24.49 0.23 27.78
CA ASP A 67 25.37 0.96 26.86
C ASP A 67 24.80 1.05 25.43
N GLY A 68 23.58 0.54 25.20
CA GLY A 68 22.91 0.55 23.90
C GLY A 68 23.24 -0.65 23.01
N SER A 69 24.09 -1.58 23.46
CA SER A 69 24.33 -2.83 22.74
C SER A 69 23.21 -3.85 22.92
N VAL A 70 23.17 -4.82 22.01
CA VAL A 70 22.26 -5.97 22.09
C VAL A 70 23.07 -7.25 22.15
N SER A 71 22.84 -8.05 23.19
CA SER A 71 23.40 -9.40 23.31
C SER A 71 22.34 -10.43 22.96
N VAL A 72 22.66 -11.34 22.05
CA VAL A 72 21.85 -12.53 21.75
C VAL A 72 22.66 -13.75 22.19
N GLU A 73 22.03 -14.60 22.99
CA GLU A 73 22.66 -15.77 23.57
C GLU A 73 21.78 -17.01 23.39
N ASP A 74 22.40 -18.12 22.99
CA ASP A 74 21.79 -19.45 22.92
C ASP A 74 22.50 -20.46 23.83
N ASP A 75 21.90 -21.64 23.95
CA ASP A 75 22.46 -22.84 24.57
C ASP A 75 22.66 -23.98 23.56
N GLY A 76 22.85 -23.64 22.28
CA GLY A 76 23.09 -24.59 21.19
C GLY A 76 24.49 -25.23 21.23
N ARG A 77 24.98 -25.70 20.07
CA ARG A 77 26.29 -26.39 19.97
C ARG A 77 27.49 -25.46 20.07
N GLY A 78 27.30 -24.16 19.82
CA GLY A 78 28.39 -23.19 19.67
C GLY A 78 29.00 -23.18 18.26
N ILE A 79 29.28 -21.98 17.71
CA ILE A 79 29.92 -21.83 16.40
C ILE A 79 31.29 -22.52 16.40
N PRO A 80 31.68 -23.28 15.36
CA PRO A 80 33.01 -23.90 15.30
C PRO A 80 34.15 -22.87 15.40
N VAL A 81 35.11 -23.13 16.28
CA VAL A 81 36.26 -22.24 16.55
C VAL A 81 37.59 -22.74 15.96
N GLY A 82 37.59 -23.97 15.42
CA GLY A 82 38.77 -24.54 14.77
C GLY A 82 39.17 -23.79 13.50
N ILE A 83 40.40 -24.03 13.04
CA ILE A 83 40.93 -23.45 11.80
C ILE A 83 40.25 -24.10 10.58
N HIS A 84 39.78 -23.29 9.64
CA HIS A 84 39.22 -23.79 8.39
C HIS A 84 40.33 -24.36 7.49
N PRO A 85 40.18 -25.58 6.93
CA PRO A 85 41.27 -26.30 6.26
C PRO A 85 41.83 -25.57 5.04
N GLU A 86 40.98 -24.85 4.28
CA GLU A 86 41.40 -24.14 3.06
C GLU A 86 41.76 -22.66 3.31
N GLU A 87 41.18 -22.05 4.35
CA GLU A 87 41.25 -20.60 4.55
C GLU A 87 42.28 -20.20 5.61
N GLY A 88 42.77 -21.15 6.40
CA GLY A 88 43.86 -20.95 7.36
C GLY A 88 43.52 -20.03 8.54
N VAL A 89 42.27 -19.58 8.67
CA VAL A 89 41.77 -18.72 9.76
C VAL A 89 40.64 -19.43 10.53
N PRO A 90 40.34 -19.04 11.78
CA PRO A 90 39.28 -19.66 12.57
C PRO A 90 37.90 -19.57 11.89
N VAL A 91 37.12 -20.64 11.93
CA VAL A 91 35.79 -20.69 11.28
C VAL A 91 34.85 -19.60 11.81
N VAL A 92 34.85 -19.35 13.12
CA VAL A 92 34.07 -18.27 13.73
C VAL A 92 34.45 -16.90 13.13
N GLU A 93 35.73 -16.65 12.85
CA GLU A 93 36.16 -15.40 12.21
C GLU A 93 35.63 -15.30 10.79
N ILE A 94 35.69 -16.38 10.01
CA ILE A 94 35.20 -16.43 8.63
C ILE A 94 33.71 -16.08 8.57
N VAL A 95 32.91 -16.66 9.45
CA VAL A 95 31.45 -16.46 9.49
C VAL A 95 31.07 -14.98 9.66
N PHE A 96 31.87 -14.22 10.42
CA PHE A 96 31.62 -12.80 10.67
C PHE A 96 32.34 -11.84 9.71
N THR A 97 33.32 -12.31 8.93
CA THR A 97 34.15 -11.45 8.06
C THR A 97 33.94 -11.69 6.57
N ARG A 98 33.40 -12.84 6.18
CA ARG A 98 33.19 -13.22 4.78
C ARG A 98 31.70 -13.29 4.43
N LEU A 99 31.36 -12.68 3.30
CA LEU A 99 30.05 -12.86 2.68
C LEU A 99 30.00 -14.26 2.07
N HIS A 100 28.83 -14.89 2.14
CA HIS A 100 28.58 -16.22 1.59
C HIS A 100 29.41 -17.35 2.23
N ALA A 101 29.71 -17.22 3.53
CA ALA A 101 30.39 -18.26 4.30
C ALA A 101 29.47 -18.83 5.39
N GLY A 102 29.27 -20.14 5.39
CA GLY A 102 28.48 -20.82 6.42
C GLY A 102 28.12 -22.27 6.07
N GLY A 103 27.78 -23.07 7.08
CA GLY A 103 27.41 -24.48 6.90
C GLY A 103 26.00 -24.71 6.32
N LYS A 104 25.36 -23.67 5.78
CA LYS A 104 23.96 -23.68 5.30
C LYS A 104 23.82 -23.89 3.78
N PHE A 105 24.92 -24.05 3.06
CA PHE A 105 24.94 -24.21 1.60
C PHE A 105 24.79 -25.66 1.11
N ASP A 106 25.17 -26.65 1.93
CA ASP A 106 25.04 -28.05 1.58
C ASP A 106 23.74 -28.63 2.15
N LYS A 107 22.64 -28.51 1.40
CA LYS A 107 21.31 -28.97 1.81
C LYS A 107 20.96 -30.37 1.29
N ALA A 108 21.71 -30.90 0.33
CA ALA A 108 21.38 -32.13 -0.38
C ALA A 108 22.01 -33.40 0.22
N ALA A 109 23.02 -33.26 1.09
CA ALA A 109 23.84 -34.39 1.58
C ALA A 109 23.94 -34.50 3.12
N GLY A 110 22.83 -34.33 3.85
CA GLY A 110 22.84 -34.46 5.31
C GLY A 110 23.62 -33.36 6.04
N GLY A 111 23.73 -32.18 5.42
CA GLY A 111 24.35 -31.00 6.03
C GLY A 111 23.64 -30.55 7.31
N ALA A 112 24.32 -29.74 8.11
CA ALA A 112 23.91 -29.41 9.48
C ALA A 112 22.55 -28.68 9.59
N TYR A 113 21.99 -28.13 8.50
CA TYR A 113 20.71 -27.40 8.48
C TYR A 113 19.95 -27.53 7.14
N THR A 114 19.07 -28.54 7.01
CA THR A 114 18.24 -28.74 5.80
C THR A 114 17.15 -27.67 5.63
N PHE A 115 16.49 -27.25 6.71
CA PHE A 115 15.38 -26.29 6.70
C PHE A 115 15.71 -25.06 7.57
N SER A 116 16.62 -24.20 7.11
CA SER A 116 16.99 -22.96 7.83
C SER A 116 16.44 -21.71 7.16
N GLY A 117 16.29 -20.63 7.95
CA GLY A 117 15.92 -19.31 7.43
C GLY A 117 17.11 -18.56 6.79
N GLY A 118 18.34 -18.90 7.17
CA GLY A 118 19.55 -18.29 6.63
C GLY A 118 19.97 -18.89 5.27
N LEU A 119 19.55 -18.30 4.16
CA LEU A 119 19.79 -18.86 2.81
C LEU A 119 21.13 -18.46 2.17
N HIS A 120 21.66 -17.29 2.52
CA HIS A 120 22.70 -16.63 1.71
C HIS A 120 24.08 -16.58 2.38
N GLY A 121 24.20 -16.94 3.66
CA GLY A 121 25.47 -16.88 4.40
C GLY A 121 26.05 -15.46 4.53
N VAL A 122 25.20 -14.43 4.56
CA VAL A 122 25.61 -13.00 4.63
C VAL A 122 25.13 -12.28 5.89
N GLY A 123 24.19 -12.84 6.65
CA GLY A 123 23.46 -12.10 7.69
C GLY A 123 24.35 -11.55 8.82
N VAL A 124 25.10 -12.43 9.48
CA VAL A 124 25.97 -12.02 10.61
C VAL A 124 27.23 -11.27 10.18
N SER A 125 27.70 -11.47 8.95
CA SER A 125 28.78 -10.66 8.39
C SER A 125 28.32 -9.23 8.03
N VAL A 126 27.07 -9.07 7.57
CA VAL A 126 26.43 -7.75 7.44
C VAL A 126 26.25 -7.08 8.81
N THR A 127 25.84 -7.86 9.82
CA THR A 127 25.73 -7.36 11.20
C THR A 127 27.06 -6.82 11.71
N ASN A 128 28.16 -7.54 11.47
CA ASN A 128 29.49 -7.11 11.83
C ASN A 128 29.95 -5.86 11.05
N ALA A 129 29.64 -5.78 9.75
CA ALA A 129 29.99 -4.66 8.89
C ALA A 129 29.37 -3.33 9.34
N LEU A 130 28.15 -3.39 9.89
CA LEU A 130 27.33 -2.24 10.28
C LEU A 130 27.33 -1.97 11.80
N ALA A 131 28.29 -2.57 12.51
CA ALA A 131 28.51 -2.35 13.93
C ALA A 131 29.81 -1.56 14.18
N THR A 132 29.82 -0.73 15.22
CA THR A 132 31.08 -0.11 15.70
C THR A 132 31.96 -1.14 16.39
N ARG A 133 31.32 -2.11 17.05
CA ARG A 133 31.94 -3.22 17.78
C ARG A 133 31.03 -4.44 17.72
N LEU A 134 31.61 -5.63 17.62
CA LEU A 134 30.89 -6.89 17.74
C LEU A 134 31.76 -7.88 18.52
N ALA A 135 31.22 -8.47 19.59
CA ALA A 135 31.92 -9.44 20.42
C ALA A 135 31.21 -10.80 20.36
N VAL A 136 31.99 -11.87 20.23
CA VAL A 136 31.50 -13.25 20.16
C VAL A 136 32.16 -14.06 21.26
N THR A 137 31.34 -14.74 22.07
CA THR A 137 31.78 -15.73 23.05
C THR A 137 31.16 -17.07 22.68
N VAL A 138 31.98 -18.10 22.53
CA VAL A 138 31.54 -19.46 22.23
C VAL A 138 31.92 -20.37 23.39
N TRP A 139 30.93 -21.10 23.91
CA TRP A 139 31.14 -22.24 24.80
C TRP A 139 31.03 -23.51 23.97
N ARG A 140 32.12 -24.28 23.88
CA ARG A 140 32.14 -25.52 23.10
C ARG A 140 33.31 -26.41 23.54
N ASP A 141 33.09 -27.72 23.58
CA ASP A 141 34.12 -28.73 23.88
C ASP A 141 34.90 -28.46 25.18
N GLY A 142 34.22 -27.91 26.21
CA GLY A 142 34.82 -27.56 27.50
C GLY A 142 35.71 -26.31 27.48
N GLN A 143 35.70 -25.55 26.39
CA GLN A 143 36.44 -24.30 26.21
C GLN A 143 35.49 -23.11 26.13
N VAL A 144 36.01 -21.93 26.51
CA VAL A 144 35.42 -20.62 26.26
C VAL A 144 36.33 -19.88 25.29
N SER A 145 35.81 -19.56 24.12
CA SER A 145 36.52 -18.84 23.07
C SER A 145 35.91 -17.46 22.87
N GLU A 146 36.76 -16.44 22.82
CA GLU A 146 36.35 -15.04 22.71
C GLU A 146 37.01 -14.40 21.49
N LEU A 147 36.23 -13.64 20.73
CA LEU A 147 36.65 -12.92 19.53
C LEU A 147 35.95 -11.57 19.48
N GLU A 148 36.68 -10.51 19.10
CA GLU A 148 36.11 -9.18 18.99
C GLU A 148 36.47 -8.51 17.67
N PHE A 149 35.48 -7.82 17.10
CA PHE A 149 35.61 -7.00 15.92
C PHE A 149 35.32 -5.53 16.23
N ALA A 150 35.96 -4.63 15.48
CA ALA A 150 35.73 -3.20 15.49
C ALA A 150 35.79 -2.61 14.06
N ASP A 151 35.46 -1.33 13.92
CA ASP A 151 35.60 -0.55 12.68
C ASP A 151 34.87 -1.12 11.45
N GLY A 152 33.72 -1.75 11.69
CA GLY A 152 32.90 -2.38 10.65
C GLY A 152 33.50 -3.69 10.14
N GLY A 153 33.91 -4.55 11.08
CA GLY A 153 34.20 -5.96 10.86
C GLY A 153 35.68 -6.37 10.82
N ASN A 154 36.60 -5.49 11.22
CA ASN A 154 38.00 -5.84 11.38
C ASN A 154 38.23 -6.53 12.72
N VAL A 155 39.09 -7.55 12.77
CA VAL A 155 39.48 -8.21 14.02
C VAL A 155 40.19 -7.21 14.92
N ASN A 156 39.60 -6.93 16.09
CA ASN A 156 40.15 -6.06 17.12
C ASN A 156 40.89 -6.88 18.19
N VAL A 157 40.28 -7.98 18.63
CA VAL A 157 40.89 -8.96 19.53
C VAL A 157 40.84 -10.30 18.81
N ALA A 158 42.01 -10.89 18.53
CA ALA A 158 42.11 -12.19 17.89
C ALA A 158 41.51 -13.29 18.77
N LEU A 159 41.06 -14.38 18.13
CA LEU A 159 40.44 -15.51 18.82
C LEU A 159 41.36 -16.03 19.93
N HIS A 160 40.87 -15.98 21.17
CA HIS A 160 41.54 -16.54 22.33
C HIS A 160 40.63 -17.57 23.00
N SER A 161 41.20 -18.72 23.38
CA SER A 161 40.48 -19.82 24.01
C SER A 161 41.09 -20.14 25.37
N ARG A 162 40.23 -20.41 26.35
CA ARG A 162 40.58 -20.89 27.68
C ARG A 162 39.68 -22.03 28.11
N GLU A 163 40.13 -22.83 29.08
CA GLU A 163 39.27 -23.84 29.70
C GLU A 163 38.06 -23.20 30.40
N ALA A 164 36.91 -23.86 30.29
CA ALA A 164 35.69 -23.45 30.97
C ALA A 164 35.80 -23.71 32.48
N GLN A 165 35.46 -22.70 33.27
CA GLN A 165 35.48 -22.75 34.72
C GLN A 165 34.18 -23.33 35.28
N ARG A 166 34.23 -23.79 36.54
CA ARG A 166 33.05 -24.32 37.24
C ARG A 166 31.98 -23.24 37.36
N GLY A 167 30.80 -23.51 36.80
CA GLY A 167 29.66 -22.59 36.80
C GLY A 167 29.45 -21.87 35.46
N GLU A 168 30.39 -21.97 34.53
CA GLU A 168 30.19 -21.51 33.16
C GLU A 168 29.34 -22.49 32.34
N LYS A 169 28.84 -22.00 31.21
CA LYS A 169 28.01 -22.80 30.30
C LYS A 169 28.81 -23.95 29.69
N LYS A 170 28.10 -25.06 29.44
CA LYS A 170 28.66 -26.24 28.76
C LYS A 170 28.77 -26.04 27.25
N SER A 171 27.78 -25.37 26.66
CA SER A 171 27.71 -25.10 25.23
C SER A 171 26.87 -23.84 24.94
N GLY A 172 27.05 -23.26 23.76
CA GLY A 172 26.25 -22.16 23.23
C GLY A 172 27.09 -21.03 22.63
N THR A 173 26.41 -20.03 22.09
CA THR A 173 27.06 -18.82 21.58
C THR A 173 26.40 -17.58 22.19
N ARG A 174 27.21 -16.57 22.53
CA ARG A 174 26.76 -15.21 22.79
C ARG A 174 27.37 -14.27 21.76
N VAL A 175 26.54 -13.47 21.11
CA VAL A 175 26.96 -12.40 20.21
C VAL A 175 26.44 -11.08 20.75
N THR A 176 27.33 -10.13 20.99
CA THR A 176 26.97 -8.77 21.43
C THR A 176 27.31 -7.78 20.33
N VAL A 177 26.32 -6.98 19.92
CA VAL A 177 26.40 -6.06 18.79
C VAL A 177 26.21 -4.64 19.30
N TRP A 178 27.09 -3.72 18.86
CA TRP A 178 26.92 -2.28 19.01
C TRP A 178 26.60 -1.69 17.63
N PRO A 179 25.31 -1.51 17.27
CA PRO A 179 24.94 -0.97 15.96
C PRO A 179 25.53 0.42 15.72
N ASP A 180 26.11 0.64 14.53
CA ASP A 180 26.66 1.94 14.18
C ASP A 180 25.55 2.85 13.64
N ALA A 181 25.16 3.84 14.46
CA ALA A 181 24.10 4.79 14.16
C ALA A 181 24.25 5.50 12.80
N LYS A 182 25.46 5.62 12.25
CA LYS A 182 25.67 6.32 10.96
C LYS A 182 25.05 5.60 9.76
N TYR A 183 24.70 4.32 9.89
CA TYR A 183 24.08 3.52 8.84
C TYR A 183 22.56 3.44 8.92
N PHE A 184 21.95 4.03 9.95
CA PHE A 184 20.52 3.93 10.21
C PHE A 184 19.86 5.31 10.32
N ASP A 185 18.66 5.44 9.77
CA ASP A 185 17.85 6.67 9.88
C ASP A 185 17.46 6.94 11.35
N SER A 186 17.18 5.87 12.09
CA SER A 186 16.98 5.90 13.54
C SER A 186 17.93 4.90 14.23
N PRO A 187 18.72 5.34 15.24
CA PRO A 187 19.55 4.44 16.03
C PRO A 187 18.74 3.62 17.05
N ALA A 188 17.45 3.95 17.25
CA ALA A 188 16.62 3.29 18.25
C ALA A 188 16.06 1.97 17.74
N LEU A 189 16.13 0.93 18.57
CA LEU A 189 15.48 -0.35 18.30
C LEU A 189 13.96 -0.23 18.52
N PRO A 190 13.13 -0.60 17.53
CA PRO A 190 11.69 -0.63 17.69
C PRO A 190 11.29 -1.80 18.61
N LEU A 191 11.16 -1.52 19.92
CA LEU A 191 10.91 -2.53 20.95
C LEU A 191 9.69 -3.42 20.65
N GLY A 192 8.60 -2.83 20.18
CA GLY A 192 7.38 -3.59 19.85
C GLY A 192 7.56 -4.57 18.69
N GLU A 193 8.39 -4.24 17.69
CA GLU A 193 8.73 -5.17 16.61
C GLU A 193 9.66 -6.28 17.09
N LEU A 194 10.66 -5.95 17.91
CA LEU A 194 11.55 -6.94 18.52
C LEU A 194 10.78 -7.93 19.40
N GLN A 195 9.85 -7.45 20.24
CA GLN A 195 9.00 -8.31 21.07
C GLN A 195 8.15 -9.26 20.21
N ARG A 196 7.53 -8.78 19.13
CA ARG A 196 6.78 -9.62 18.20
C ARG A 196 7.66 -10.67 17.54
N LEU A 197 8.87 -10.29 17.12
CA LEU A 197 9.84 -11.20 16.52
C LEU A 197 10.28 -12.29 17.50
N LEU A 198 10.64 -11.94 18.74
CA LEU A 198 11.05 -12.93 19.74
C LEU A 198 9.90 -13.85 20.15
N ARG A 199 8.70 -13.28 20.29
CA ARG A 199 7.49 -14.06 20.55
C ARG A 199 7.24 -15.08 19.44
N SER A 200 7.35 -14.70 18.17
CA SER A 200 7.12 -15.63 17.07
C SER A 200 8.14 -16.78 17.05
N LYS A 201 9.41 -16.54 17.42
CA LYS A 201 10.40 -17.61 17.60
C LYS A 201 9.97 -18.62 18.67
N ALA A 202 9.49 -18.15 19.81
CA ALA A 202 9.00 -19.04 20.87
C ALA A 202 7.78 -19.86 20.44
N VAL A 203 6.93 -19.32 19.56
CA VAL A 203 5.75 -20.01 19.03
C VAL A 203 6.14 -21.11 18.04
N LEU A 204 7.11 -20.82 17.17
CA LEU A 204 7.56 -21.72 16.10
C LEU A 204 8.56 -22.77 16.55
N LEU A 205 9.12 -22.60 17.75
CA LEU A 205 10.05 -23.52 18.38
C LEU A 205 9.43 -24.07 19.68
N PRO A 206 8.52 -25.05 19.59
CA PRO A 206 7.90 -25.65 20.76
C PRO A 206 8.95 -26.15 21.76
N GLY A 207 8.79 -25.78 23.03
CA GLY A 207 9.72 -26.17 24.09
C GLY A 207 10.98 -25.30 24.21
N VAL A 208 11.14 -24.26 23.37
CA VAL A 208 12.23 -23.29 23.48
C VAL A 208 11.75 -22.05 24.25
N ARG A 209 12.51 -21.65 25.26
CA ARG A 209 12.25 -20.43 26.04
C ARG A 209 12.96 -19.25 25.39
N VAL A 210 12.20 -18.22 25.01
CA VAL A 210 12.76 -16.98 24.47
C VAL A 210 12.55 -15.86 25.48
N THR A 211 13.62 -15.18 25.87
CA THR A 211 13.60 -14.14 26.91
C THR A 211 14.14 -12.83 26.35
N LEU A 212 13.43 -11.73 26.60
CA LEU A 212 13.89 -10.36 26.37
C LEU A 212 14.15 -9.70 27.73
N ARG A 213 15.40 -9.33 27.98
CA ARG A 213 15.82 -8.58 29.18
C ARG A 213 16.19 -7.15 28.80
N GLN A 214 15.65 -6.18 29.53
CA GLN A 214 15.95 -4.76 29.37
C GLN A 214 16.70 -4.27 30.61
N GLU A 215 18.02 -4.07 30.53
CA GLU A 215 18.82 -3.71 31.71
C GLU A 215 18.55 -2.29 32.22
N LYS A 216 18.08 -1.40 31.34
CA LYS A 216 17.86 0.02 31.67
C LYS A 216 16.76 0.21 32.70
N ASN A 217 15.66 -0.54 32.58
CA ASN A 217 14.51 -0.50 33.48
C ASN A 217 14.36 -1.77 34.33
N GLY A 218 15.16 -2.81 34.07
CA GLY A 218 15.10 -4.09 34.79
C GLY A 218 13.91 -4.96 34.39
N GLU A 219 13.22 -4.63 33.29
CA GLU A 219 12.09 -5.43 32.81
C GLU A 219 12.57 -6.70 32.11
N GLU A 220 11.89 -7.81 32.36
CA GLU A 220 12.12 -9.10 31.70
C GLU A 220 10.79 -9.64 31.19
N GLN A 221 10.79 -10.09 29.94
CA GLN A 221 9.65 -10.74 29.29
C GLN A 221 10.09 -12.09 28.74
N THR A 222 9.32 -13.12 29.05
CA THR A 222 9.64 -14.50 28.68
C THR A 222 8.46 -15.12 27.96
N TRP A 223 8.73 -15.71 26.80
CA TRP A 223 7.76 -16.47 26.02
C TRP A 223 8.14 -17.93 25.98
N PHE A 224 7.14 -18.78 26.21
CA PHE A 224 7.28 -20.23 26.21
C PHE A 224 5.92 -20.86 25.87
N TYR A 225 5.83 -21.55 24.73
CA TYR A 225 4.59 -22.14 24.23
C TYR A 225 4.75 -23.66 24.10
N GLU A 226 4.28 -24.40 25.12
CA GLU A 226 4.30 -25.87 25.10
C GLU A 226 3.39 -26.46 24.02
N HIS A 227 2.28 -25.79 23.72
CA HIS A 227 1.31 -26.19 22.70
C HIS A 227 1.56 -25.51 21.33
N GLY A 228 2.74 -24.94 21.12
CA GLY A 228 3.17 -24.33 19.86
C GLY A 228 2.14 -23.35 19.26
N LEU A 229 1.85 -23.54 17.97
CA LEU A 229 0.93 -22.69 17.19
C LEU A 229 -0.48 -22.59 17.80
N ARG A 230 -0.97 -23.67 18.43
CA ARG A 230 -2.32 -23.72 19.03
C ARG A 230 -2.42 -22.77 20.21
N GLY A 231 -1.46 -22.87 21.15
CA GLY A 231 -1.42 -22.02 22.34
C GLY A 231 -1.37 -20.53 21.96
N TYR A 232 -0.56 -20.22 20.95
CA TYR A 232 -0.44 -18.86 20.45
C TYR A 232 -1.72 -18.32 19.80
N LEU A 233 -2.36 -19.10 18.92
CA LEU A 233 -3.59 -18.65 18.27
C LEU A 233 -4.71 -18.42 19.29
N VAL A 234 -4.86 -19.31 20.27
CA VAL A 234 -5.86 -19.17 21.35
C VAL A 234 -5.65 -17.89 22.15
N GLU A 235 -4.41 -17.60 22.54
CA GLU A 235 -4.08 -16.37 23.26
C GLU A 235 -4.37 -15.13 22.40
N SER A 236 -4.00 -15.18 21.12
CA SER A 236 -4.15 -14.06 20.17
C SER A 236 -5.60 -13.76 19.79
N LEU A 237 -6.50 -14.75 19.90
CA LEU A 237 -7.93 -14.55 19.69
C LEU A 237 -8.60 -13.72 20.81
N GLY A 238 -7.91 -13.48 21.94
CA GLY A 238 -8.37 -12.54 22.96
C GLY A 238 -9.73 -12.92 23.59
N GLY A 239 -10.05 -14.21 23.65
CA GLY A 239 -11.32 -14.71 24.18
C GLY A 239 -12.45 -14.85 23.16
N ALA A 240 -12.21 -14.59 21.86
CA ALA A 240 -13.19 -14.88 20.82
C ALA A 240 -13.43 -16.40 20.69
N GLU A 241 -14.69 -16.83 20.78
CA GLU A 241 -15.05 -18.24 20.68
C GLU A 241 -15.05 -18.73 19.22
N PRO A 242 -14.31 -19.81 18.89
CA PRO A 242 -14.39 -20.43 17.58
C PRO A 242 -15.75 -21.07 17.32
N LEU A 243 -16.28 -20.88 16.10
CA LEU A 243 -17.55 -21.47 15.63
C LEU A 243 -17.52 -23.01 15.63
N ILE A 244 -16.35 -23.56 15.29
CA ILE A 244 -16.04 -24.98 15.34
C ILE A 244 -14.71 -25.16 16.09
N PRO A 245 -14.43 -26.37 16.63
CA PRO A 245 -13.13 -26.66 17.22
C PRO A 245 -11.99 -26.27 16.27
N LEU A 246 -10.87 -25.82 16.83
CA LEU A 246 -9.67 -25.47 16.07
C LEU A 246 -9.30 -26.61 15.12
N PHE A 247 -9.13 -26.28 13.85
CA PHE A 247 -8.60 -27.22 12.88
C PHE A 247 -7.08 -27.12 12.88
N GLU A 248 -6.44 -28.10 13.51
CA GLU A 248 -4.99 -28.20 13.61
C GLU A 248 -4.48 -29.46 12.90
N GLY A 249 -3.28 -29.35 12.34
CA GLY A 249 -2.62 -30.48 11.70
C GLY A 249 -1.20 -30.14 11.29
N GLU A 250 -0.41 -31.17 11.08
CA GLU A 250 0.92 -31.08 10.48
C GLU A 250 1.14 -32.25 9.54
N ARG A 251 1.86 -31.99 8.44
CA ARG A 251 2.32 -33.03 7.54
C ARG A 251 3.61 -32.59 6.88
N PHE A 252 4.56 -33.52 6.85
CA PHE A 252 5.85 -33.38 6.20
C PHE A 252 6.06 -34.60 5.29
N ALA A 253 6.65 -34.38 4.12
CA ALA A 253 6.98 -35.43 3.17
C ALA A 253 8.03 -36.36 3.80
N ASP A 254 7.81 -37.67 3.69
CA ASP A 254 8.66 -38.72 4.29
C ASP A 254 9.66 -39.33 3.28
N GLY A 255 9.82 -38.67 2.12
CA GLY A 255 10.68 -39.15 1.03
C GLY A 255 10.08 -40.23 0.14
N SER A 256 8.87 -40.73 0.44
CA SER A 256 8.14 -41.68 -0.43
C SER A 256 7.32 -40.99 -1.53
N GLU A 257 7.14 -39.67 -1.42
CA GLU A 257 6.39 -38.84 -2.35
C GLU A 257 7.33 -38.30 -3.44
N ASP A 258 7.14 -38.68 -4.72
CA ASP A 258 7.97 -38.19 -5.85
C ASP A 258 7.91 -36.65 -6.07
N SER A 259 6.98 -35.97 -5.41
CA SER A 259 6.63 -34.57 -5.69
C SER A 259 7.28 -33.54 -4.77
N PHE A 260 7.84 -33.95 -3.63
CA PHE A 260 8.39 -33.09 -2.59
C PHE A 260 9.60 -33.73 -1.92
N ALA A 261 10.57 -32.91 -1.49
CA ALA A 261 11.74 -33.42 -0.79
C ALA A 261 11.40 -33.85 0.65
N GLU A 262 12.13 -34.83 1.20
CA GLU A 262 11.97 -35.28 2.57
C GLU A 262 12.08 -34.11 3.57
N GLY A 263 11.07 -33.98 4.44
CA GLY A 263 10.95 -32.93 5.44
C GLY A 263 10.25 -31.64 4.97
N GLU A 264 9.95 -31.50 3.67
CA GLU A 264 9.09 -30.40 3.20
C GLU A 264 7.66 -30.57 3.70
N GLY A 265 6.99 -29.50 4.09
CA GLY A 265 5.61 -29.57 4.54
C GLY A 265 5.14 -28.35 5.29
N ALA A 266 4.11 -28.52 6.12
CA ALA A 266 3.58 -27.45 6.93
C ALA A 266 2.88 -27.96 8.18
N ALA A 267 2.88 -27.12 9.21
CA ALA A 267 2.00 -27.19 10.36
C ALA A 267 1.05 -25.98 10.34
N TRP A 268 -0.22 -26.21 10.67
CA TRP A 268 -1.26 -25.18 10.64
C TRP A 268 -2.20 -25.31 11.83
N VAL A 269 -2.71 -24.16 12.28
CA VAL A 269 -3.86 -24.08 13.18
C VAL A 269 -4.80 -23.02 12.64
N VAL A 270 -6.08 -23.37 12.53
CA VAL A 270 -7.11 -22.55 11.91
C VAL A 270 -8.32 -22.43 12.84
N ALA A 271 -8.80 -21.20 13.01
CA ALA A 271 -10.00 -20.86 13.75
C ALA A 271 -10.96 -20.07 12.85
N TRP A 272 -12.25 -20.42 12.88
CA TRP A 272 -13.31 -19.63 12.29
C TRP A 272 -14.10 -18.95 13.40
N THR A 273 -14.23 -17.63 13.35
CA THR A 273 -14.94 -16.84 14.38
C THR A 273 -16.01 -15.95 13.75
N GLU A 274 -17.19 -15.88 14.35
CA GLU A 274 -18.26 -15.01 13.83
C GLU A 274 -17.96 -13.53 14.06
N ASP A 275 -17.29 -13.20 15.18
CA ASP A 275 -16.93 -11.85 15.62
C ASP A 275 -15.46 -11.76 16.09
N GLY A 276 -14.95 -10.54 16.28
CA GLY A 276 -13.57 -10.31 16.77
C GLY A 276 -12.52 -10.03 15.68
N ALA A 277 -11.31 -9.70 16.14
CA ALA A 277 -10.16 -9.42 15.28
C ALA A 277 -9.59 -10.72 14.69
N GLN A 278 -9.07 -10.63 13.47
CA GLN A 278 -8.46 -11.77 12.79
C GLN A 278 -6.96 -11.80 13.02
N VAL A 279 -6.45 -12.97 13.33
CA VAL A 279 -5.03 -13.22 13.48
C VAL A 279 -4.60 -14.05 12.28
N ARG A 280 -3.76 -13.48 11.41
CA ARG A 280 -3.28 -14.17 10.21
C ARG A 280 -1.79 -14.04 10.16
N GLU A 281 -1.12 -15.10 10.58
CA GLU A 281 0.33 -15.14 10.63
C GLU A 281 0.85 -16.36 9.90
N SER A 282 1.90 -16.15 9.11
CA SER A 282 2.55 -17.22 8.38
C SER A 282 4.05 -17.09 8.44
N TYR A 283 4.69 -18.25 8.36
CA TYR A 283 6.10 -18.43 8.55
C TYR A 283 6.63 -19.45 7.55
N VAL A 284 7.85 -19.23 7.06
CA VAL A 284 8.57 -20.17 6.20
C VAL A 284 9.96 -20.34 6.75
N ASN A 285 10.33 -21.56 7.14
CA ASN A 285 11.61 -21.87 7.80
C ASN A 285 11.93 -20.89 8.95
N LEU A 286 10.95 -20.69 9.86
CA LEU A 286 11.00 -19.76 11.00
C LEU A 286 11.05 -18.26 10.67
N ILE A 287 11.00 -17.88 9.40
CA ILE A 287 10.99 -16.48 8.99
C ILE A 287 9.53 -16.00 8.90
N PRO A 288 9.16 -14.89 9.57
CA PRO A 288 7.83 -14.29 9.41
C PRO A 288 7.64 -13.77 8.00
N THR A 289 6.50 -14.08 7.39
CA THR A 289 6.10 -13.57 6.08
C THR A 289 4.88 -12.65 6.22
N PRO A 290 5.05 -11.41 6.72
CA PRO A 290 3.93 -10.49 6.97
C PRO A 290 3.19 -10.08 5.69
N ALA A 291 3.84 -10.17 4.52
CA ALA A 291 3.22 -9.94 3.22
C ALA A 291 2.67 -11.23 2.58
N GLY A 292 2.62 -12.34 3.32
CA GLY A 292 2.09 -13.64 2.93
C GLY A 292 2.91 -14.34 1.85
N GLY A 293 2.25 -15.04 0.93
CA GLY A 293 2.95 -15.67 -0.19
C GLY A 293 2.24 -16.89 -0.77
N THR A 294 3.03 -17.71 -1.46
CA THR A 294 2.56 -18.94 -2.12
C THR A 294 2.10 -20.02 -1.13
N HIS A 295 2.74 -20.15 0.04
CA HIS A 295 2.32 -21.08 1.10
C HIS A 295 0.94 -20.73 1.68
N GLU A 296 0.66 -19.46 1.94
CA GLU A 296 -0.68 -19.01 2.37
C GLU A 296 -1.73 -19.24 1.29
N SER A 297 -1.35 -19.02 0.02
CA SER A 297 -2.24 -19.29 -1.12
C SER A 297 -2.56 -20.79 -1.22
N GLY A 298 -1.59 -21.66 -0.89
CA GLY A 298 -1.78 -23.10 -0.78
C GLY A 298 -2.75 -23.49 0.35
N LEU A 299 -2.57 -22.94 1.56
CA LEU A 299 -3.53 -23.11 2.66
C LEU A 299 -4.93 -22.64 2.22
N ARG A 300 -4.99 -21.51 1.51
CA ARG A 300 -6.25 -20.94 1.03
C ARG A 300 -6.99 -21.80 0.03
N GLU A 301 -6.27 -22.30 -0.96
CA GLU A 301 -6.82 -23.23 -1.92
C GLU A 301 -7.27 -24.54 -1.25
N GLY A 302 -6.43 -25.10 -0.36
CA GLY A 302 -6.69 -26.37 0.29
C GLY A 302 -7.94 -26.34 1.17
N LEU A 303 -8.08 -25.32 2.04
CA LEU A 303 -9.26 -25.18 2.88
C LEU A 303 -10.52 -24.89 2.05
N PHE A 304 -10.41 -24.07 1.00
CA PHE A 304 -11.55 -23.76 0.14
C PHE A 304 -12.10 -25.01 -0.55
N GLN A 305 -11.24 -25.80 -1.17
CA GLN A 305 -11.66 -27.02 -1.88
C GLN A 305 -12.28 -28.05 -0.93
N ALA A 306 -11.73 -28.19 0.28
CA ALA A 306 -12.28 -29.10 1.29
C ALA A 306 -13.70 -28.69 1.74
N VAL A 307 -13.92 -27.41 2.08
CA VAL A 307 -15.25 -26.91 2.46
C VAL A 307 -16.23 -26.98 1.29
N ARG A 308 -15.77 -26.63 0.08
CA ARG A 308 -16.60 -26.71 -1.12
C ARG A 308 -17.03 -28.15 -1.41
N GLY A 309 -16.11 -29.10 -1.34
CA GLY A 309 -16.40 -30.53 -1.52
C GLY A 309 -17.43 -31.04 -0.51
N PHE A 310 -17.31 -30.62 0.75
CA PHE A 310 -18.30 -30.94 1.78
C PHE A 310 -19.70 -30.35 1.46
N ILE A 311 -19.77 -29.08 1.03
CA ILE A 311 -21.03 -28.42 0.64
C ILE A 311 -21.70 -29.13 -0.54
N GLU A 312 -20.92 -29.51 -1.54
CA GLU A 312 -21.40 -30.24 -2.73
C GLU A 312 -21.91 -31.64 -2.34
N LEU A 313 -21.15 -32.40 -1.54
CA LEU A 313 -21.52 -33.75 -1.08
C LEU A 313 -22.83 -33.76 -0.29
N HIS A 314 -23.04 -32.76 0.57
CA HIS A 314 -24.23 -32.64 1.42
C HIS A 314 -25.37 -31.84 0.77
N ASN A 315 -25.24 -31.43 -0.50
CA ASN A 315 -26.24 -30.64 -1.24
C ASN A 315 -26.67 -29.35 -0.50
N LEU A 316 -25.74 -28.68 0.18
CA LEU A 316 -26.03 -27.49 0.99
C LEU A 316 -25.98 -26.18 0.17
N GLN A 317 -25.52 -26.22 -1.08
CA GLN A 317 -25.31 -25.02 -1.89
C GLN A 317 -26.64 -24.38 -2.33
N PRO A 318 -26.91 -23.10 -1.97
CA PRO A 318 -28.11 -22.42 -2.45
C PRO A 318 -28.05 -22.13 -3.96
N LYS A 319 -29.20 -22.21 -4.63
CA LYS A 319 -29.31 -21.88 -6.05
C LYS A 319 -28.82 -20.45 -6.33
N GLY A 320 -27.94 -20.31 -7.32
CA GLY A 320 -27.41 -19.01 -7.77
C GLY A 320 -26.29 -18.42 -6.90
N VAL A 321 -25.85 -19.11 -5.84
CA VAL A 321 -24.73 -18.66 -5.00
C VAL A 321 -23.45 -19.39 -5.43
N LYS A 322 -22.49 -18.65 -5.96
CA LYS A 322 -21.14 -19.16 -6.30
C LYS A 322 -20.22 -18.96 -5.11
N LEU A 323 -19.63 -20.04 -4.60
CA LEU A 323 -18.61 -19.98 -3.55
C LEU A 323 -17.25 -19.60 -4.15
N LEU A 324 -16.51 -18.76 -3.43
CA LEU A 324 -15.14 -18.38 -3.75
C LEU A 324 -14.24 -18.53 -2.52
N PRO A 325 -12.89 -18.62 -2.67
CA PRO A 325 -11.98 -18.81 -1.55
C PRO A 325 -12.06 -17.71 -0.48
N GLU A 326 -12.42 -16.47 -0.85
CA GLU A 326 -12.61 -15.36 0.09
C GLU A 326 -13.72 -15.63 1.09
N ASP A 327 -14.76 -16.38 0.69
CA ASP A 327 -15.91 -16.66 1.55
C ASP A 327 -15.50 -17.53 2.74
N VAL A 328 -14.61 -18.49 2.49
CA VAL A 328 -14.01 -19.35 3.51
C VAL A 328 -13.04 -18.57 4.39
N PHE A 329 -12.26 -17.66 3.81
CA PHE A 329 -11.19 -16.94 4.51
C PHE A 329 -11.62 -15.66 5.22
N SER A 330 -12.80 -15.13 4.87
CA SER A 330 -13.33 -13.85 5.35
C SER A 330 -13.35 -13.72 6.87
N ARG A 331 -13.50 -14.84 7.58
CA ARG A 331 -13.60 -14.96 9.05
C ARG A 331 -12.60 -15.96 9.65
N VAL A 332 -11.50 -16.19 8.94
CA VAL A 332 -10.45 -17.12 9.38
C VAL A 332 -9.35 -16.36 10.10
N SER A 333 -9.01 -16.86 11.28
CA SER A 333 -7.73 -16.66 11.92
C SER A 333 -6.88 -17.92 11.76
N PHE A 334 -5.60 -17.78 11.43
CA PHE A 334 -4.69 -18.91 11.29
C PHE A 334 -3.26 -18.56 11.68
N VAL A 335 -2.53 -19.61 12.04
CA VAL A 335 -1.07 -19.60 12.15
C VAL A 335 -0.55 -20.73 11.26
N LEU A 336 0.32 -20.39 10.30
CA LEU A 336 0.88 -21.33 9.33
C LEU A 336 2.40 -21.34 9.42
N SER A 337 3.01 -22.51 9.62
CA SER A 337 4.46 -22.69 9.58
C SER A 337 4.82 -23.70 8.51
N ALA A 338 5.38 -23.23 7.39
CA ALA A 338 5.84 -24.06 6.29
C ALA A 338 7.34 -24.35 6.40
N LYS A 339 7.73 -25.58 6.06
CA LYS A 339 9.11 -25.99 5.80
C LYS A 339 9.25 -26.24 4.31
N VAL A 340 10.05 -25.41 3.65
CA VAL A 340 10.25 -25.45 2.19
C VAL A 340 11.73 -25.58 1.93
N LEU A 341 12.10 -26.48 1.02
CA LEU A 341 13.47 -26.61 0.55
C LEU A 341 13.76 -25.46 -0.43
N ASP A 342 14.91 -24.80 -0.27
CA ASP A 342 15.32 -23.66 -1.09
C ASP A 342 14.24 -22.59 -1.35
N PRO A 343 13.64 -22.01 -0.29
CA PRO A 343 12.58 -21.03 -0.43
C PRO A 343 13.08 -19.77 -1.15
N GLN A 344 12.30 -19.30 -2.11
CA GLN A 344 12.56 -18.09 -2.87
C GLN A 344 11.67 -16.97 -2.34
N PHE A 345 12.29 -15.95 -1.77
CA PHE A 345 11.57 -14.79 -1.24
C PHE A 345 11.66 -13.57 -2.16
N GLN A 346 10.68 -12.70 -2.05
CA GLN A 346 10.74 -11.37 -2.65
C GLN A 346 11.72 -10.48 -1.86
N GLY A 347 12.85 -10.15 -2.48
CA GLY A 347 13.88 -9.29 -1.87
C GLY A 347 14.61 -9.95 -0.70
N GLN A 348 15.62 -9.25 -0.17
CA GLN A 348 16.48 -9.75 0.92
C GLN A 348 15.76 -9.79 2.28
N ILE A 349 14.72 -8.97 2.47
CA ILE A 349 13.94 -8.86 3.71
C ILE A 349 12.97 -10.02 3.95
N LYS A 350 12.84 -10.94 2.98
CA LYS A 350 12.07 -12.19 3.07
C LYS A 350 10.60 -12.05 3.50
N GLU A 351 9.95 -10.94 3.15
CA GLU A 351 8.58 -10.65 3.61
C GLU A 351 7.49 -11.47 2.91
N ARG A 352 7.77 -11.94 1.69
CA ARG A 352 6.81 -12.69 0.86
C ARG A 352 7.47 -13.89 0.18
N LEU A 353 6.85 -15.07 0.28
CA LEU A 353 7.30 -16.28 -0.42
C LEU A 353 6.79 -16.32 -1.87
N ASN A 354 7.69 -16.59 -2.81
CA ASN A 354 7.42 -16.72 -4.25
C ASN A 354 7.65 -18.13 -4.81
N SER A 355 8.06 -19.10 -3.98
CA SER A 355 8.23 -20.51 -4.40
C SER A 355 6.91 -21.11 -4.89
N ARG A 356 6.80 -21.42 -6.18
CA ARG A 356 5.54 -21.88 -6.80
C ARG A 356 5.09 -23.23 -6.25
N ASP A 357 6.02 -24.14 -5.94
CA ASP A 357 5.70 -25.47 -5.41
C ASP A 357 5.06 -25.44 -4.01
N ALA A 358 5.30 -24.37 -3.24
CA ALA A 358 4.71 -24.21 -1.91
C ALA A 358 3.16 -24.14 -1.94
N VAL A 359 2.55 -23.66 -3.03
CA VAL A 359 1.09 -23.69 -3.19
C VAL A 359 0.61 -25.13 -3.23
N ARG A 360 1.27 -25.97 -4.06
CA ARG A 360 0.91 -27.38 -4.24
C ARG A 360 1.14 -28.14 -2.94
N LEU A 361 2.30 -27.97 -2.31
CA LEU A 361 2.70 -28.60 -1.05
C LEU A 361 1.66 -28.39 0.07
N VAL A 362 1.36 -27.12 0.39
CA VAL A 362 0.46 -26.81 1.50
C VAL A 362 -0.98 -27.22 1.18
N SER A 363 -1.43 -27.02 -0.07
CA SER A 363 -2.80 -27.41 -0.49
C SER A 363 -3.00 -28.93 -0.46
N SER A 364 -2.04 -29.72 -0.95
CA SER A 364 -2.14 -31.19 -0.97
C SER A 364 -2.17 -31.82 0.42
N PHE A 365 -1.62 -31.14 1.43
CA PHE A 365 -1.62 -31.62 2.80
C PHE A 365 -2.83 -31.15 3.60
N THR A 366 -3.22 -29.88 3.44
CA THR A 366 -4.34 -29.29 4.20
C THR A 366 -5.70 -29.76 3.71
N ARG A 367 -5.88 -29.94 2.39
CA ARG A 367 -7.18 -30.32 1.82
C ARG A 367 -7.66 -31.70 2.29
N PRO A 368 -6.91 -32.81 2.11
CA PRO A 368 -7.39 -34.13 2.53
C PRO A 368 -7.62 -34.22 4.04
N ALA A 369 -6.78 -33.52 4.83
CA ALA A 369 -6.92 -33.46 6.28
C ALA A 369 -8.24 -32.80 6.70
N LEU A 370 -8.60 -31.67 6.08
CA LEU A 370 -9.86 -30.99 6.38
C LEU A 370 -11.07 -31.77 5.82
N GLU A 371 -10.98 -32.33 4.61
CA GLU A 371 -12.03 -33.18 4.05
C GLU A 371 -12.36 -34.34 5.00
N LEU A 372 -11.34 -35.06 5.48
CA LEU A 372 -11.52 -36.15 6.44
C LEU A 372 -12.14 -35.65 7.74
N TRP A 373 -11.65 -34.52 8.27
CA TRP A 373 -12.16 -33.94 9.50
C TRP A 373 -13.64 -33.55 9.41
N LEU A 374 -14.05 -32.88 8.33
CA LEU A 374 -15.43 -32.44 8.10
C LEU A 374 -16.38 -33.63 7.96
N ASN A 375 -15.95 -34.70 7.27
CA ASN A 375 -16.75 -35.92 7.11
C ASN A 375 -16.90 -36.71 8.42
N HIS A 376 -15.90 -36.67 9.31
CA HIS A 376 -16.04 -37.23 10.66
C HIS A 376 -16.89 -36.36 11.59
N HIS A 377 -16.93 -35.04 11.36
CA HIS A 377 -17.62 -34.06 12.21
C HIS A 377 -18.72 -33.32 11.44
N VAL A 378 -19.68 -34.08 10.88
CA VAL A 378 -20.70 -33.56 9.97
C VAL A 378 -21.46 -32.34 10.52
N GLU A 379 -21.80 -32.32 11.81
CA GLU A 379 -22.51 -31.19 12.43
C GLU A 379 -21.67 -29.91 12.49
N HIS A 380 -20.36 -30.03 12.76
CA HIS A 380 -19.44 -28.90 12.66
C HIS A 380 -19.22 -28.48 11.20
N GLY A 381 -19.15 -29.45 10.28
CA GLY A 381 -19.05 -29.17 8.85
C GLY A 381 -20.25 -28.39 8.31
N LYS A 382 -21.47 -28.72 8.75
CA LYS A 382 -22.68 -27.95 8.41
C LYS A 382 -22.63 -26.53 8.97
N LYS A 383 -22.23 -26.34 10.23
CA LYS A 383 -22.07 -25.00 10.82
C LYS A 383 -21.06 -24.15 10.04
N LEU A 384 -19.91 -24.74 9.67
CA LEU A 384 -18.92 -24.06 8.85
C LEU A 384 -19.47 -23.72 7.46
N ALA A 385 -20.15 -24.67 6.81
CA ALA A 385 -20.79 -24.46 5.52
C ALA A 385 -21.82 -23.31 5.56
N GLU A 386 -22.64 -23.24 6.60
CA GLU A 386 -23.61 -22.16 6.81
C GLU A 386 -22.92 -20.80 6.92
N LEU A 387 -21.82 -20.70 7.68
CA LEU A 387 -21.02 -19.47 7.75
C LEU A 387 -20.51 -19.08 6.36
N VAL A 388 -19.89 -20.01 5.65
CA VAL A 388 -19.29 -19.75 4.32
C VAL A 388 -20.36 -19.36 3.30
N ILE A 389 -21.51 -20.03 3.30
CA ILE A 389 -22.65 -19.69 2.44
C ILE A 389 -23.20 -18.30 2.80
N ARG A 390 -23.31 -17.97 4.09
CA ARG A 390 -23.73 -16.65 4.56
C ARG A 390 -22.77 -15.57 4.07
N GLN A 391 -21.45 -15.83 4.11
CA GLN A 391 -20.43 -14.94 3.59
C GLN A 391 -20.52 -14.80 2.06
N ALA A 392 -20.72 -15.90 1.33
CA ALA A 392 -20.92 -15.87 -0.11
C ALA A 392 -22.18 -15.09 -0.51
N GLN A 393 -23.29 -15.28 0.21
CA GLN A 393 -24.52 -14.51 0.01
C GLN A 393 -24.35 -13.04 0.40
N ALA A 394 -23.63 -12.74 1.48
CA ALA A 394 -23.29 -11.38 1.86
C ALA A 394 -22.42 -10.73 0.80
N ARG A 395 -21.45 -11.45 0.20
CA ARG A 395 -20.64 -11.00 -0.93
C ARG A 395 -21.46 -10.87 -2.20
N THR A 396 -22.46 -11.71 -2.48
CA THR A 396 -23.34 -11.54 -3.64
C THR A 396 -24.31 -10.38 -3.43
N ARG A 397 -24.83 -10.16 -2.22
CA ARG A 397 -25.67 -8.99 -1.90
C ARG A 397 -24.86 -7.70 -1.86
N ALA A 398 -23.67 -7.75 -1.27
CA ALA A 398 -22.68 -6.68 -1.33
C ALA A 398 -22.24 -6.49 -2.77
N GLY A 399 -22.03 -7.55 -3.54
CA GLY A 399 -21.70 -7.60 -4.97
C GLY A 399 -22.85 -7.26 -5.90
N GLN A 400 -24.10 -7.23 -5.46
CA GLN A 400 -25.24 -6.62 -6.14
C GLN A 400 -25.43 -5.17 -5.69
N LYS A 401 -25.02 -4.85 -4.46
CA LYS A 401 -24.73 -3.48 -3.99
C LYS A 401 -23.43 -2.90 -4.59
N ILE A 402 -22.51 -3.72 -5.16
CA ILE A 402 -21.13 -3.44 -5.64
C ILE A 402 -20.94 -3.90 -7.09
N GLU A 403 -21.94 -4.51 -7.74
CA GLU A 403 -22.14 -4.38 -9.20
C GLU A 403 -22.41 -2.90 -9.54
N LYS A 404 -22.64 -2.09 -8.49
CA LYS A 404 -22.11 -0.72 -8.37
C LYS A 404 -20.61 -0.74 -8.05
N LYS A 405 -19.85 -1.14 -9.09
CA LYS A 405 -18.42 -1.02 -9.36
C LYS A 405 -17.45 -0.83 -8.16
N LYS A 406 -16.73 -1.89 -7.78
CA LYS A 406 -15.29 -1.77 -7.47
C LYS A 406 -14.49 -2.10 -8.74
N SER A 407 -14.14 -1.07 -9.51
CA SER A 407 -13.09 -1.15 -10.54
C SER A 407 -11.72 -1.00 -9.88
N SER A 408 -11.25 -2.01 -9.16
CA SER A 408 -9.86 -2.10 -8.72
C SER A 408 -9.08 -3.01 -9.67
N GLY A 409 -8.61 -2.42 -10.76
CA GLY A 409 -7.69 -3.03 -11.70
C GLY A 409 -7.30 -1.98 -12.72
N VAL A 410 -6.43 -1.04 -12.32
CA VAL A 410 -6.14 0.22 -13.03
C VAL A 410 -7.44 0.99 -13.24
N ALA A 411 -7.67 2.12 -12.57
CA ALA A 411 -8.83 2.94 -12.87
C ALA A 411 -8.84 3.23 -14.38
N VAL A 412 -9.67 2.53 -15.14
CA VAL A 412 -9.79 2.73 -16.58
C VAL A 412 -10.46 4.08 -16.66
N LEU A 413 -9.65 5.09 -16.97
CA LEU A 413 -10.12 6.44 -17.15
C LEU A 413 -11.27 6.42 -18.17
N PRO A 414 -12.31 7.26 -17.97
CA PRO A 414 -13.41 7.32 -18.92
C PRO A 414 -12.87 7.49 -20.34
N GLY A 415 -13.33 6.69 -21.30
CA GLY A 415 -12.78 6.74 -22.66
C GLY A 415 -12.94 8.11 -23.36
N LYS A 416 -13.81 8.97 -22.83
CA LYS A 416 -14.01 10.36 -23.27
C LYS A 416 -13.01 11.34 -22.64
N LEU A 417 -12.42 11.00 -21.50
CA LEU A 417 -11.45 11.85 -20.81
C LEU A 417 -10.21 11.97 -21.68
N THR A 418 -9.85 13.21 -22.02
CA THR A 418 -8.53 13.52 -22.57
C THR A 418 -7.66 14.05 -21.44
N ASP A 419 -6.71 13.24 -20.99
CA ASP A 419 -5.92 13.53 -19.79
C ASP A 419 -4.75 14.51 -20.03
N CYS A 420 -4.19 15.04 -18.94
CA CYS A 420 -2.95 15.83 -18.94
C CYS A 420 -1.72 14.99 -18.60
N GLU A 421 -0.53 15.52 -18.87
CA GLU A 421 0.74 14.80 -18.65
C GLU A 421 1.24 14.88 -17.21
N THR A 422 0.90 15.94 -16.47
CA THR A 422 1.34 16.13 -15.08
C THR A 422 0.39 15.55 -14.04
N GLU A 423 0.96 14.95 -13.00
CA GLU A 423 0.25 14.48 -11.80
C GLU A 423 0.30 15.50 -10.65
N ASP A 424 0.94 16.66 -10.85
CA ASP A 424 1.04 17.72 -9.85
C ASP A 424 -0.31 18.44 -9.65
N ILE A 425 -0.97 18.12 -8.53
CA ILE A 425 -2.25 18.70 -8.10
C ILE A 425 -2.18 20.22 -7.96
N ALA A 426 -1.02 20.82 -7.68
CA ALA A 426 -0.92 22.27 -7.58
C ALA A 426 -1.09 22.98 -8.93
N ARG A 427 -0.89 22.25 -10.04
CA ARG A 427 -0.87 22.80 -11.40
C ARG A 427 -1.98 22.25 -12.29
N ASN A 428 -2.42 21.01 -12.07
CA ASN A 428 -3.33 20.35 -12.99
C ASN A 428 -4.80 20.72 -12.79
N GLU A 429 -5.55 20.64 -13.89
CA GLU A 429 -6.90 21.17 -13.97
C GLU A 429 -7.76 20.27 -14.87
N LEU A 430 -9.01 20.06 -14.50
CA LEU A 430 -10.01 19.34 -15.28
C LEU A 430 -11.10 20.29 -15.75
N PHE A 431 -11.35 20.34 -17.05
CA PHE A 431 -12.50 21.05 -17.62
C PHE A 431 -13.63 20.06 -17.91
N LEU A 432 -14.78 20.28 -17.26
CA LEU A 432 -16.04 19.62 -17.58
C LEU A 432 -16.74 20.44 -18.66
N VAL A 433 -16.81 19.92 -19.89
CA VAL A 433 -17.24 20.69 -21.06
C VAL A 433 -18.61 20.23 -21.55
N GLU A 434 -19.50 21.17 -21.84
CA GLU A 434 -20.81 20.88 -22.42
C GLU A 434 -20.69 20.43 -23.90
N GLY A 435 -20.98 19.15 -24.15
CA GLY A 435 -21.04 18.59 -25.49
C GLY A 435 -19.70 18.23 -26.14
N ASP A 436 -19.76 17.35 -27.13
CA ASP A 436 -18.57 16.88 -27.86
C ASP A 436 -17.96 17.99 -28.76
N SER A 437 -18.78 18.94 -29.24
CA SER A 437 -18.31 20.01 -30.13
C SER A 437 -17.39 20.98 -29.39
N ALA A 438 -17.83 21.55 -28.28
CA ALA A 438 -16.99 22.37 -27.42
C ALA A 438 -15.83 21.55 -26.82
N GLY A 439 -16.07 20.29 -26.48
CA GLY A 439 -15.03 19.35 -26.02
C GLY A 439 -13.90 19.16 -27.05
N GLY A 440 -14.21 19.12 -28.35
CA GLY A 440 -13.24 19.06 -29.44
C GLY A 440 -12.36 20.30 -29.53
N SER A 441 -12.97 21.50 -29.50
CA SER A 441 -12.24 22.78 -29.49
C SER A 441 -11.37 22.93 -28.24
N ALA A 442 -11.90 22.58 -27.07
CA ALA A 442 -11.16 22.60 -25.80
C ALA A 442 -9.98 21.63 -25.82
N LYS A 443 -10.16 20.43 -26.37
CA LYS A 443 -9.09 19.44 -26.53
C LYS A 443 -7.95 19.95 -27.40
N MET A 444 -8.24 20.69 -28.46
CA MET A 444 -7.25 21.26 -29.37
C MET A 444 -6.57 22.51 -28.79
N GLY A 445 -7.29 23.32 -28.01
CA GLY A 445 -6.79 24.57 -27.46
C GLY A 445 -6.06 24.45 -26.11
N ARG A 446 -6.25 23.35 -25.38
CA ARG A 446 -5.65 23.15 -24.05
C ARG A 446 -4.13 23.11 -24.08
N ASP A 447 -3.55 23.42 -22.93
CA ASP A 447 -2.18 22.97 -22.62
C ASP A 447 -2.23 21.52 -22.13
N LYS A 448 -1.66 20.62 -22.93
CA LYS A 448 -1.67 19.19 -22.64
C LYS A 448 -0.84 18.81 -21.41
N GLU A 449 0.09 19.66 -20.98
CA GLU A 449 0.94 19.39 -19.83
C GLU A 449 0.08 19.31 -18.56
N PHE A 450 -0.88 20.24 -18.37
CA PHE A 450 -1.60 20.38 -17.11
C PHE A 450 -3.13 20.45 -17.20
N GLN A 451 -3.73 20.52 -18.38
CA GLN A 451 -5.20 20.61 -18.51
C GLN A 451 -5.80 19.34 -19.10
N ALA A 452 -6.73 18.71 -18.39
CA ALA A 452 -7.53 17.59 -18.84
C ALA A 452 -8.94 18.05 -19.25
N ILE A 453 -9.56 17.35 -20.21
CA ILE A 453 -10.88 17.67 -20.76
C ILE A 453 -11.81 16.47 -20.65
N LEU A 454 -12.97 16.64 -20.03
CA LEU A 454 -14.05 15.66 -19.99
C LEU A 454 -15.32 16.24 -20.63
N PRO A 455 -15.62 15.87 -21.89
CA PRO A 455 -16.87 16.25 -22.55
C PRO A 455 -18.07 15.50 -21.97
N LEU A 456 -19.15 16.23 -21.69
CA LEU A 456 -20.41 15.71 -21.16
C LEU A 456 -21.47 15.64 -22.27
N ARG A 457 -22.23 14.55 -22.33
CA ARG A 457 -23.32 14.40 -23.33
C ARG A 457 -24.70 14.51 -22.70
N GLY A 458 -25.54 15.38 -23.28
CA GLY A 458 -26.91 15.56 -22.85
C GLY A 458 -27.03 16.27 -21.49
N LYS A 459 -28.27 16.35 -20.98
CA LYS A 459 -28.53 16.99 -19.68
C LYS A 459 -28.10 16.04 -18.57
N VAL A 460 -27.18 16.50 -17.71
CA VAL A 460 -26.71 15.76 -16.53
C VAL A 460 -27.92 15.41 -15.65
N LEU A 461 -27.90 14.23 -15.03
CA LEU A 461 -28.97 13.82 -14.13
C LEU A 461 -29.07 14.79 -12.95
N ASN A 462 -30.27 15.25 -12.61
CA ASN A 462 -30.51 15.94 -11.35
C ASN A 462 -30.31 14.95 -10.19
N THR A 463 -29.24 15.15 -9.40
CA THR A 463 -28.81 14.25 -8.33
C THR A 463 -29.30 14.64 -6.94
N TRP A 464 -30.14 15.68 -6.80
CA TRP A 464 -30.55 16.22 -5.49
C TRP A 464 -31.20 15.17 -4.56
N GLU A 465 -32.23 14.48 -5.07
CA GLU A 465 -32.92 13.39 -4.37
C GLU A 465 -32.38 12.01 -4.75
N THR A 466 -31.22 11.96 -5.42
CA THR A 466 -30.58 10.70 -5.78
C THR A 466 -29.65 10.31 -4.65
N GLU A 467 -29.96 9.19 -3.99
CA GLU A 467 -29.07 8.59 -2.99
C GLU A 467 -27.70 8.28 -3.58
N ARG A 468 -26.63 8.41 -2.77
CA ARG A 468 -25.23 8.26 -3.20
C ARG A 468 -25.01 6.96 -3.99
N ASP A 469 -25.58 5.87 -3.49
CA ASP A 469 -25.49 4.56 -4.12
C ASP A 469 -26.09 4.51 -5.54
N ARG A 470 -27.02 5.40 -5.90
CA ARG A 470 -27.67 5.41 -7.22
C ARG A 470 -27.00 6.37 -8.21
N LEU A 471 -26.03 7.17 -7.78
CA LEU A 471 -25.32 8.13 -8.64
C LEU A 471 -24.64 7.45 -9.82
N PHE A 472 -23.96 6.33 -9.56
CA PHE A 472 -23.19 5.60 -10.57
C PHE A 472 -24.04 4.85 -11.60
N ALA A 473 -25.37 4.84 -11.45
CA ALA A 473 -26.26 4.35 -12.50
C ALA A 473 -26.27 5.29 -13.72
N ASN A 474 -25.90 6.56 -13.54
CA ASN A 474 -25.70 7.50 -14.62
C ASN A 474 -24.22 7.51 -15.05
N ASN A 475 -23.98 7.25 -16.34
CA ASN A 475 -22.62 7.17 -16.88
C ASN A 475 -21.86 8.50 -16.77
N GLU A 476 -22.50 9.65 -16.98
CA GLU A 476 -21.83 10.95 -16.90
C GLU A 476 -21.38 11.25 -15.46
N VAL A 477 -22.23 11.00 -14.46
CA VAL A 477 -21.89 11.17 -13.05
C VAL A 477 -20.79 10.19 -12.61
N HIS A 478 -20.85 8.95 -13.10
CA HIS A 478 -19.80 7.96 -12.88
C HIS A 478 -18.46 8.40 -13.48
N ASP A 479 -18.46 8.85 -14.73
CA ASP A 479 -17.26 9.29 -15.44
C ASP A 479 -16.62 10.50 -14.74
N ILE A 480 -17.43 11.45 -14.25
CA ILE A 480 -16.94 12.59 -13.44
C ILE A 480 -16.26 12.10 -12.16
N ALA A 481 -16.89 11.20 -11.40
CA ALA A 481 -16.32 10.68 -10.16
C ALA A 481 -15.00 9.92 -10.40
N VAL A 482 -14.95 9.08 -11.43
CA VAL A 482 -13.73 8.34 -11.80
C VAL A 482 -12.63 9.29 -12.28
N ALA A 483 -12.97 10.31 -13.08
CA ALA A 483 -11.99 11.29 -13.55
C ALA A 483 -11.36 12.06 -12.39
N ILE A 484 -12.16 12.49 -11.41
CA ILE A 484 -11.69 13.23 -10.23
C ILE A 484 -10.86 12.33 -9.29
N GLY A 485 -11.19 11.04 -9.21
CA GLY A 485 -10.50 10.08 -8.34
C GLY A 485 -10.92 10.16 -6.86
N VAL A 486 -12.07 10.78 -6.58
CA VAL A 486 -12.63 10.93 -5.23
C VAL A 486 -14.02 10.32 -5.20
N ASP A 487 -14.31 9.56 -4.14
CA ASP A 487 -15.63 8.95 -3.96
C ASP A 487 -16.69 9.98 -3.48
N PRO A 488 -17.96 9.83 -3.89
CA PRO A 488 -19.06 10.65 -3.38
C PRO A 488 -19.21 10.57 -1.86
N HIS A 489 -19.35 11.72 -1.20
CA HIS A 489 -19.38 11.85 0.26
C HIS A 489 -20.33 12.98 0.69
N GLY A 490 -20.69 13.00 1.97
CA GLY A 490 -21.52 14.03 2.59
C GLY A 490 -20.70 15.15 3.22
N ALA A 491 -21.39 16.20 3.66
CA ALA A 491 -20.75 17.39 4.23
C ALA A 491 -19.94 17.11 5.50
N ASN A 492 -20.38 16.14 6.32
CA ASN A 492 -19.72 15.78 7.57
C ASN A 492 -18.73 14.61 7.44
N ASP A 493 -18.56 14.07 6.23
CA ASP A 493 -17.65 12.96 5.98
C ASP A 493 -16.22 13.47 5.77
N THR A 494 -15.23 12.65 6.10
CA THR A 494 -13.81 12.91 5.84
C THR A 494 -13.31 12.01 4.71
N PRO A 495 -13.50 12.40 3.43
CA PRO A 495 -13.08 11.58 2.30
C PRO A 495 -11.55 11.52 2.21
N ASP A 496 -11.02 10.38 1.77
CA ASP A 496 -9.63 10.28 1.37
C ASP A 496 -9.44 11.00 0.03
N LEU A 497 -8.60 12.03 0.02
CA LEU A 497 -8.23 12.79 -1.19
C LEU A 497 -6.86 12.41 -1.73
N SER A 498 -6.24 11.34 -1.22
CA SER A 498 -4.94 10.84 -1.71
C SER A 498 -4.95 10.52 -3.20
N ASN A 499 -6.12 10.11 -3.72
CA ASN A 499 -6.35 9.79 -5.14
C ASN A 499 -6.93 10.97 -5.94
N LEU A 500 -7.04 12.18 -5.37
CA LEU A 500 -7.52 13.36 -6.09
C LEU A 500 -6.57 13.64 -7.26
N ARG A 501 -7.11 13.58 -8.48
CA ARG A 501 -6.30 13.68 -9.69
C ARG A 501 -6.08 15.11 -10.16
N TYR A 502 -7.00 16.03 -9.86
CA TYR A 502 -6.96 17.40 -10.37
C TYR A 502 -7.14 18.44 -9.26
N GLY A 503 -6.26 19.45 -9.21
CA GLY A 503 -6.33 20.53 -8.23
C GLY A 503 -7.42 21.55 -8.48
N LYS A 504 -7.78 21.77 -9.76
CA LYS A 504 -8.95 22.58 -10.12
C LYS A 504 -9.89 21.80 -11.02
N ILE A 505 -11.18 21.92 -10.74
CA ILE A 505 -12.27 21.36 -11.53
C ILE A 505 -13.09 22.54 -12.04
N CYS A 506 -12.95 22.83 -13.33
CA CYS A 506 -13.55 23.95 -14.01
C CYS A 506 -14.79 23.49 -14.79
N ILE A 507 -15.96 24.04 -14.45
CA ILE A 507 -17.19 23.86 -15.22
C ILE A 507 -17.14 24.85 -16.39
N LEU A 508 -17.16 24.34 -17.61
CA LEU A 508 -17.14 25.11 -18.85
C LEU A 508 -18.40 24.81 -19.65
N SER A 509 -19.35 25.73 -19.59
CA SER A 509 -20.66 25.66 -20.26
C SER A 509 -20.88 26.88 -21.14
N ASP A 510 -21.83 26.77 -22.07
CA ASP A 510 -22.20 27.88 -22.95
C ASP A 510 -22.86 29.02 -22.13
N ALA A 511 -22.77 30.24 -22.66
CA ALA A 511 -23.37 31.44 -22.06
C ALA A 511 -24.87 31.58 -22.42
N ASP A 512 -25.58 30.45 -22.54
CA ASP A 512 -27.00 30.39 -22.88
C ASP A 512 -27.83 29.73 -21.75
N VAL A 513 -29.12 29.52 -22.03
CA VAL A 513 -30.05 28.92 -21.07
C VAL A 513 -29.78 27.45 -20.77
N ASP A 514 -29.26 26.69 -21.75
CA ASP A 514 -28.94 25.27 -21.56
C ASP A 514 -27.61 25.12 -20.80
N GLY A 515 -26.64 26.00 -21.07
CA GLY A 515 -25.39 26.13 -20.32
C GLY A 515 -25.60 26.50 -18.86
N SER A 516 -26.50 27.46 -18.60
CA SER A 516 -26.92 27.78 -17.23
C SER A 516 -27.56 26.58 -16.52
N HIS A 517 -28.32 25.77 -17.25
CA HIS A 517 -28.98 24.59 -16.70
C HIS A 517 -27.99 23.48 -16.36
N ILE A 518 -27.03 23.14 -17.25
CA ILE A 518 -26.00 22.14 -16.94
C ILE A 518 -25.09 22.61 -15.80
N GLN A 519 -24.77 23.91 -15.73
CA GLN A 519 -24.01 24.48 -14.63
C GLN A 519 -24.72 24.26 -13.28
N VAL A 520 -26.03 24.52 -13.19
CA VAL A 520 -26.82 24.26 -11.97
C VAL A 520 -26.84 22.78 -11.61
N LEU A 521 -26.96 21.87 -12.59
CA LEU A 521 -26.93 20.43 -12.35
C LEU A 521 -25.58 19.94 -11.81
N LEU A 522 -24.47 20.45 -12.35
CA LEU A 522 -23.12 20.13 -11.88
C LEU A 522 -22.87 20.73 -10.50
N LEU A 523 -23.27 21.98 -10.25
CA LEU A 523 -23.18 22.58 -8.91
C LEU A 523 -24.01 21.79 -7.89
N THR A 524 -25.19 21.29 -8.29
CA THR A 524 -26.00 20.39 -7.45
C THR A 524 -25.25 19.10 -7.13
N LEU A 525 -24.61 18.48 -8.13
CA LEU A 525 -23.79 17.29 -7.94
C LEU A 525 -22.64 17.54 -6.94
N PHE A 526 -21.84 18.59 -7.15
CA PHE A 526 -20.71 18.91 -6.27
C PHE A 526 -21.17 19.29 -4.86
N PHE A 527 -22.21 20.10 -4.73
CA PHE A 527 -22.72 20.52 -3.42
C PHE A 527 -23.30 19.35 -2.61
N ARG A 528 -24.05 18.45 -3.26
CA ARG A 528 -24.71 17.34 -2.56
C ARG A 528 -23.77 16.16 -2.31
N HIS A 529 -22.90 15.84 -3.28
CA HIS A 529 -22.17 14.58 -3.32
C HIS A 529 -20.64 14.73 -3.29
N PHE A 530 -20.12 15.94 -3.41
CA PHE A 530 -18.68 16.24 -3.22
C PHE A 530 -18.43 17.55 -2.43
N PRO A 531 -19.14 17.79 -1.31
CA PRO A 531 -19.09 19.08 -0.62
C PRO A 531 -17.69 19.46 -0.13
N GLN A 532 -16.82 18.49 0.17
CA GLN A 532 -15.45 18.77 0.61
C GLN A 532 -14.58 19.33 -0.53
N LEU A 533 -14.90 19.05 -1.79
CA LEU A 533 -14.19 19.66 -2.93
C LEU A 533 -14.53 21.15 -3.06
N ILE A 534 -15.77 21.54 -2.78
CA ILE A 534 -16.16 22.96 -2.71
C ILE A 534 -15.50 23.62 -1.50
N ALA A 535 -15.57 22.98 -0.32
CA ALA A 535 -15.01 23.54 0.92
C ALA A 535 -13.49 23.78 0.83
N LYS A 536 -12.75 22.91 0.13
CA LYS A 536 -11.31 23.04 -0.10
C LYS A 536 -10.94 23.90 -1.32
N GLY A 537 -11.92 24.48 -2.02
CA GLY A 537 -11.68 25.41 -3.12
C GLY A 537 -11.20 24.76 -4.42
N HIS A 538 -11.61 23.52 -4.70
CA HIS A 538 -11.26 22.82 -5.95
C HIS A 538 -12.23 23.11 -7.10
N VAL A 539 -13.45 23.59 -6.86
CA VAL A 539 -14.49 23.75 -7.91
C VAL A 539 -14.60 25.19 -8.38
N TYR A 540 -14.59 25.39 -9.70
CA TYR A 540 -14.63 26.68 -10.38
C TYR A 540 -15.64 26.67 -11.53
N VAL A 541 -16.16 27.84 -11.87
CA VAL A 541 -16.94 28.07 -13.10
C VAL A 541 -16.12 28.97 -14.03
N ALA A 542 -15.90 28.53 -15.26
CA ALA A 542 -15.24 29.32 -16.28
C ALA A 542 -16.20 30.38 -16.85
N ARG A 543 -15.69 31.58 -17.14
CA ARG A 543 -16.48 32.66 -17.75
C ARG A 543 -15.97 32.99 -19.15
N PRO A 544 -16.44 32.30 -20.19
CA PRO A 544 -16.10 32.67 -21.57
C PRO A 544 -16.70 34.04 -21.93
N PRO A 545 -16.08 34.78 -22.86
CA PRO A 545 -16.60 36.07 -23.31
C PRO A 545 -17.83 35.91 -24.22
N LEU A 546 -18.77 36.85 -24.12
CA LEU A 546 -19.96 36.91 -24.96
C LEU A 546 -19.69 37.64 -26.29
N TYR A 547 -18.77 38.62 -26.29
CA TYR A 547 -18.43 39.41 -27.47
C TYR A 547 -16.93 39.44 -27.78
N ARG A 548 -16.61 39.52 -29.07
CA ARG A 548 -15.30 39.89 -29.61
C ARG A 548 -15.41 41.20 -30.38
N VAL A 549 -14.52 42.14 -30.11
CA VAL A 549 -14.36 43.39 -30.86
C VAL A 549 -13.01 43.35 -31.57
N ASP A 550 -13.04 43.34 -32.89
CA ASP A 550 -11.84 43.41 -33.73
C ASP A 550 -11.57 44.89 -34.05
N ALA A 551 -10.50 45.43 -33.47
CA ALA A 551 -10.06 46.81 -33.69
C ALA A 551 -8.87 46.85 -34.65
N PRO A 552 -8.87 47.73 -35.67
CA PRO A 552 -7.83 47.78 -36.68
C PRO A 552 -6.53 48.37 -36.13
N ALA A 553 -5.43 48.10 -36.82
CA ALA A 553 -4.13 48.70 -36.49
C ALA A 553 -4.19 50.24 -36.60
N ARG A 554 -3.55 50.93 -35.65
CA ARG A 554 -3.56 52.38 -35.56
C ARG A 554 -2.19 52.94 -35.23
N GLY A 555 -1.57 53.62 -36.19
CA GLY A 555 -0.24 54.20 -36.02
C GLY A 555 0.78 53.13 -35.62
N LYS A 556 1.31 53.21 -34.39
CA LYS A 556 2.23 52.21 -33.82
C LYS A 556 1.53 51.05 -33.07
N LYS A 557 0.21 51.12 -32.84
CA LYS A 557 -0.55 50.04 -32.17
C LYS A 557 -0.99 49.00 -33.22
N PRO A 558 -0.67 47.70 -33.05
CA PRO A 558 -1.14 46.65 -33.95
C PRO A 558 -2.65 46.47 -33.86
N ALA A 559 -3.23 45.72 -34.80
CA ALA A 559 -4.63 45.30 -34.71
C ALA A 559 -4.85 44.50 -33.42
N GLN A 560 -5.99 44.70 -32.76
CA GLN A 560 -6.31 44.10 -31.47
C GLN A 560 -7.62 43.33 -31.55
N LYS A 561 -7.63 42.16 -30.93
CA LYS A 561 -8.85 41.41 -30.65
C LYS A 561 -9.16 41.61 -29.17
N LEU A 562 -10.27 42.27 -28.88
CA LEU A 562 -10.72 42.56 -27.52
C LEU A 562 -11.93 41.68 -27.22
N TYR A 563 -12.04 41.20 -25.98
CA TYR A 563 -13.11 40.29 -25.57
C TYR A 563 -13.87 40.90 -24.39
N ALA A 564 -15.20 40.78 -24.40
CA ALA A 564 -16.10 41.26 -23.34
C ALA A 564 -16.96 40.11 -22.81
N LEU A 565 -17.11 40.03 -21.48
CA LEU A 565 -17.97 39.04 -20.83
C LEU A 565 -19.46 39.34 -20.96
N ASP A 566 -19.81 40.62 -20.92
CA ASP A 566 -21.19 41.10 -20.91
C ASP A 566 -21.31 42.39 -21.73
N GLU A 567 -22.53 42.90 -21.83
CA GLU A 567 -22.83 44.11 -22.59
C GLU A 567 -22.19 45.36 -21.98
N GLY A 568 -22.05 45.42 -20.65
CA GLY A 568 -21.38 46.53 -19.97
C GLY A 568 -19.88 46.62 -20.30
N GLU A 569 -19.18 45.47 -20.33
CA GLU A 569 -17.79 45.41 -20.78
C GLU A 569 -17.65 45.74 -22.27
N LEU A 570 -18.61 45.32 -23.10
CA LEU A 570 -18.65 45.69 -24.52
C LEU A 570 -18.73 47.21 -24.67
N GLU A 571 -19.67 47.87 -23.99
CA GLU A 571 -19.80 49.33 -24.01
C GLU A 571 -18.52 50.02 -23.54
N ALA A 572 -17.90 49.54 -22.46
CA ALA A 572 -16.65 50.09 -21.96
C ALA A 572 -15.49 49.97 -22.97
N ILE A 573 -15.42 48.85 -23.71
CA ILE A 573 -14.45 48.66 -24.79
C ILE A 573 -14.73 49.64 -25.93
N LEU A 574 -15.98 49.77 -26.37
CA LEU A 574 -16.38 50.67 -27.44
C LEU A 574 -16.11 52.13 -27.08
N ASP A 575 -16.42 52.55 -25.86
CA ASP A 575 -16.14 53.90 -25.36
C ASP A 575 -14.65 54.20 -25.30
N LYS A 576 -13.83 53.21 -24.93
CA LYS A 576 -12.38 53.34 -24.98
C LYS A 576 -11.89 53.51 -26.41
N LEU A 577 -12.41 52.75 -27.37
CA LEU A 577 -12.06 52.89 -28.78
C LEU A 577 -12.50 54.24 -29.37
N ARG A 578 -13.68 54.76 -28.97
CA ARG A 578 -14.16 56.11 -29.31
C ARG A 578 -13.24 57.19 -28.76
N LYS A 579 -12.88 57.12 -27.47
CA LYS A 579 -11.93 58.06 -26.82
C LYS A 579 -10.56 58.00 -27.47
N ASP A 580 -10.14 56.81 -27.89
CA ASP A 580 -8.92 56.61 -28.65
C ASP A 580 -9.02 57.17 -30.08
N GLY A 581 -10.17 57.63 -30.56
CA GLY A 581 -10.34 58.23 -31.89
C GLY A 581 -10.41 57.21 -33.03
N VAL A 582 -10.77 55.95 -32.73
CA VAL A 582 -11.11 54.97 -33.76
C VAL A 582 -12.53 55.27 -34.25
N ARG A 583 -12.75 55.23 -35.57
CA ARG A 583 -14.07 55.49 -36.16
C ARG A 583 -14.99 54.30 -35.89
N GLU A 584 -16.27 54.53 -35.63
CA GLU A 584 -17.23 53.45 -35.32
C GLU A 584 -17.38 52.44 -36.46
N SER A 585 -17.21 52.86 -37.72
CA SER A 585 -17.24 51.98 -38.88
C SER A 585 -15.96 51.13 -39.06
N ALA A 586 -14.94 51.34 -38.24
CA ALA A 586 -13.63 50.73 -38.42
C ALA A 586 -13.40 49.48 -37.55
N TRP A 587 -14.20 49.26 -36.50
CA TRP A 587 -14.16 48.04 -35.69
C TRP A 587 -15.35 47.14 -36.02
N SER A 588 -15.20 45.83 -35.83
CA SER A 588 -16.30 44.86 -35.99
C SER A 588 -16.58 44.14 -34.68
N ILE A 589 -17.86 43.94 -34.37
CA ILE A 589 -18.33 43.22 -33.20
C ILE A 589 -18.84 41.85 -33.65
N SER A 590 -18.44 40.80 -32.98
CA SER A 590 -18.93 39.43 -33.16
C SER A 590 -19.43 38.91 -31.82
N ARG A 591 -20.64 38.35 -31.78
CA ARG A 591 -21.21 37.70 -30.59
C ARG A 591 -21.01 36.19 -30.71
N PHE A 592 -20.51 35.55 -29.66
CA PHE A 592 -20.43 34.09 -29.59
C PHE A 592 -21.76 33.56 -29.09
N LYS A 593 -22.38 32.63 -29.82
CA LYS A 593 -23.63 31.98 -29.38
C LYS A 593 -23.40 30.72 -28.56
N GLY A 594 -22.20 30.14 -28.65
CA GLY A 594 -21.78 28.98 -27.88
C GLY A 594 -20.28 28.74 -28.05
N LEU A 595 -19.70 27.92 -27.17
CA LEU A 595 -18.28 27.61 -27.14
C LEU A 595 -17.80 26.89 -28.41
N GLY A 596 -18.69 26.17 -29.09
CA GLY A 596 -18.41 25.51 -30.36
C GLY A 596 -18.14 26.45 -31.55
N GLU A 597 -18.50 27.73 -31.44
CA GLU A 597 -18.21 28.75 -32.47
C GLU A 597 -16.82 29.37 -32.31
N MET A 598 -16.17 29.15 -31.17
CA MET A 598 -14.82 29.65 -30.91
C MET A 598 -13.78 28.70 -31.51
N SER A 599 -12.76 29.27 -32.17
CA SER A 599 -11.59 28.47 -32.55
C SER A 599 -10.81 28.02 -31.30
N ALA A 600 -10.00 26.98 -31.43
CA ALA A 600 -9.14 26.48 -30.35
C ALA A 600 -8.22 27.59 -29.78
N GLU A 601 -7.68 28.45 -30.64
CA GLU A 601 -6.85 29.60 -30.23
C GLU A 601 -7.66 30.61 -29.41
N GLN A 602 -8.89 30.93 -29.82
CA GLN A 602 -9.74 31.86 -29.10
C GLN A 602 -10.15 31.31 -27.73
N LEU A 603 -10.48 30.02 -27.67
CA LEU A 603 -10.85 29.36 -26.43
C LEU A 603 -9.68 29.33 -25.44
N TRP A 604 -8.46 29.08 -25.94
CA TRP A 604 -7.23 29.20 -25.16
C TRP A 604 -7.03 30.62 -24.63
N GLU A 605 -6.99 31.62 -25.51
CA GLU A 605 -6.74 33.02 -25.15
C GLU A 605 -7.72 33.58 -24.13
N THR A 606 -8.97 33.11 -24.14
CA THR A 606 -10.06 33.74 -23.37
C THR A 606 -10.44 32.98 -22.11
N THR A 607 -10.43 31.65 -22.16
CA THR A 607 -11.14 30.84 -21.16
C THR A 607 -10.24 29.79 -20.51
N MET A 608 -9.22 29.29 -21.22
CA MET A 608 -8.37 28.20 -20.72
C MET A 608 -7.00 28.65 -20.23
N ASN A 609 -6.39 29.66 -20.84
CA ASN A 609 -5.06 30.15 -20.47
C ASN A 609 -5.06 30.75 -19.05
N PRO A 610 -4.23 30.25 -18.12
CA PRO A 610 -4.13 30.75 -16.75
C PRO A 610 -3.89 32.25 -16.61
N ASP A 611 -3.18 32.88 -17.54
CA ASP A 611 -2.77 34.28 -17.47
C ASP A 611 -3.87 35.26 -17.87
N THR A 612 -4.82 34.81 -18.70
CA THR A 612 -5.84 35.69 -19.32
C THR A 612 -7.28 35.32 -18.95
N ARG A 613 -7.52 34.08 -18.53
CA ARG A 613 -8.86 33.59 -18.21
C ARG A 613 -9.44 34.21 -16.96
N ARG A 614 -10.75 34.02 -16.79
CA ARG A 614 -11.49 34.37 -15.58
C ARG A 614 -12.24 33.13 -15.07
N LEU A 615 -11.89 32.71 -13.85
CA LEU A 615 -12.55 31.63 -13.13
C LEU A 615 -13.26 32.19 -11.90
N SER A 616 -14.49 31.74 -11.67
CA SER A 616 -15.23 32.03 -10.44
C SER A 616 -15.13 30.84 -9.48
N PRO A 617 -14.45 30.97 -8.32
CA PRO A 617 -14.42 29.91 -7.32
C PRO A 617 -15.83 29.70 -6.74
N VAL A 618 -16.23 28.44 -6.60
CA VAL A 618 -17.51 28.07 -6.00
C VAL A 618 -17.36 28.01 -4.48
N SER A 619 -18.21 28.72 -3.76
CA SER A 619 -18.26 28.72 -2.28
C SER A 619 -19.69 29.03 -1.80
N LEU A 620 -19.99 28.79 -0.52
CA LEU A 620 -21.33 28.99 0.05
C LEU A 620 -21.74 30.47 0.15
N GLY A 621 -20.79 31.40 0.05
CA GLY A 621 -21.08 32.84 0.06
C GLY A 621 -21.70 33.30 1.38
N GLN A 622 -22.79 34.07 1.30
CA GLN A 622 -23.49 34.65 2.47
C GLN A 622 -24.50 33.70 3.13
N LEU A 623 -24.97 32.69 2.40
CA LEU A 623 -25.90 31.69 2.95
C LEU A 623 -25.07 30.61 3.66
N ASP A 624 -25.53 30.19 4.84
CA ASP A 624 -24.95 29.01 5.49
C ASP A 624 -25.32 27.72 4.73
N PHE A 625 -24.73 26.60 5.16
CA PHE A 625 -24.96 25.31 4.50
C PHE A 625 -26.44 24.91 4.51
N ASP A 626 -27.14 25.09 5.63
CA ASP A 626 -28.53 24.68 5.78
C ASP A 626 -29.49 25.56 4.96
N ALA A 627 -29.26 26.87 4.92
CA ALA A 627 -30.00 27.79 4.06
C ALA A 627 -29.75 27.50 2.58
N THR A 628 -28.52 27.13 2.21
CA THR A 628 -28.18 26.68 0.86
C THR A 628 -28.91 25.37 0.53
N VAL A 629 -28.95 24.41 1.46
CA VAL A 629 -29.72 23.16 1.30
C VAL A 629 -31.20 23.46 1.06
N ALA A 630 -31.80 24.36 1.85
CA ALA A 630 -33.21 24.72 1.69
C ALA A 630 -33.48 25.34 0.30
N ARG A 631 -32.59 26.22 -0.17
CA ARG A 631 -32.70 26.83 -1.50
C ARG A 631 -32.54 25.81 -2.62
N MET A 632 -31.54 24.93 -2.52
CA MET A 632 -31.34 23.85 -3.48
C MET A 632 -32.50 22.86 -3.47
N ASN A 633 -33.15 22.62 -2.33
CA ASN A 633 -34.34 21.77 -2.24
C ASN A 633 -35.52 22.36 -3.02
N MET A 634 -35.81 23.65 -2.85
CA MET A 634 -36.84 24.33 -3.64
C MET A 634 -36.54 24.27 -5.15
N LEU A 635 -35.28 24.50 -5.53
CA LEU A 635 -34.86 24.51 -6.94
C LEU A 635 -34.78 23.13 -7.60
N MET A 636 -34.41 22.08 -6.86
CA MET A 636 -34.05 20.78 -7.44
C MET A 636 -34.91 19.60 -6.96
N GLY A 637 -35.67 19.75 -5.88
CA GLY A 637 -36.58 18.71 -5.36
C GLY A 637 -37.75 18.42 -6.30
N LYS A 638 -38.17 17.15 -6.40
CA LYS A 638 -39.30 16.77 -7.27
C LYS A 638 -40.64 17.19 -6.69
N GLY A 639 -40.77 17.20 -5.37
CA GLY A 639 -41.98 17.60 -4.65
C GLY A 639 -42.24 19.12 -4.62
N GLU A 640 -41.24 19.94 -4.95
CA GLU A 640 -41.28 21.40 -4.73
C GLU A 640 -41.77 22.21 -5.94
N ALA A 641 -42.46 21.58 -6.89
CA ALA A 641 -42.89 22.23 -8.13
C ALA A 641 -43.75 23.48 -7.89
N ALA A 642 -44.66 23.43 -6.90
CA ALA A 642 -45.51 24.56 -6.55
C ALA A 642 -44.70 25.72 -5.96
N GLN A 643 -43.80 25.44 -5.02
CA GLN A 643 -42.94 26.44 -4.39
C GLN A 643 -41.99 27.08 -5.42
N ARG A 644 -41.40 26.28 -6.31
CA ARG A 644 -40.56 26.77 -7.40
C ARG A 644 -41.32 27.66 -8.36
N ARG A 645 -42.55 27.29 -8.73
CA ARG A 645 -43.40 28.12 -9.57
C ARG A 645 -43.71 29.46 -8.92
N SER A 646 -44.14 29.48 -7.65
CA SER A 646 -44.40 30.72 -6.92
C SER A 646 -43.15 31.58 -6.79
N TRP A 647 -41.97 30.97 -6.60
CA TRP A 647 -40.71 31.69 -6.58
C TRP A 647 -40.39 32.33 -7.94
N LEU A 648 -40.54 31.58 -9.04
CA LEU A 648 -40.36 32.10 -10.41
C LEU A 648 -41.36 33.20 -10.74
N GLU A 649 -42.62 33.10 -10.31
CA GLU A 649 -43.63 34.15 -10.51
C GLU A 649 -43.30 35.42 -9.71
N ALA A 650 -42.80 35.28 -8.48
CA ALA A 650 -42.44 36.41 -7.61
C ALA A 650 -41.11 37.08 -7.97
N LYS A 651 -40.18 36.33 -8.58
CA LYS A 651 -38.81 36.76 -8.87
C LYS A 651 -38.48 36.87 -10.35
N GLY A 652 -39.40 36.48 -11.24
CA GLY A 652 -39.20 36.51 -12.68
C GLY A 652 -38.94 37.92 -13.23
N ASN A 653 -39.39 38.96 -12.53
CA ASN A 653 -39.11 40.35 -12.84
C ASN A 653 -37.67 40.80 -12.52
N GLU A 654 -36.90 39.98 -11.77
CA GLU A 654 -35.48 40.22 -11.48
C GLU A 654 -34.56 39.63 -12.56
N VAL A 655 -35.13 38.88 -13.52
CA VAL A 655 -34.38 38.32 -14.65
C VAL A 655 -34.33 39.34 -15.78
N GLU A 656 -33.13 39.78 -16.16
CA GLU A 656 -32.90 40.41 -17.46
C GLU A 656 -32.94 39.30 -18.52
N ALA A 657 -34.05 39.20 -19.24
CA ALA A 657 -34.16 38.29 -20.36
C ALA A 657 -33.25 38.79 -21.50
N ASP A 658 -32.40 37.90 -22.00
CA ASP A 658 -31.61 38.10 -23.22
C ASP A 658 -32.58 38.02 -24.41
N ILE A 659 -33.25 39.14 -24.73
CA ILE A 659 -34.19 39.27 -25.86
C ILE A 659 -33.44 39.67 -27.13
#